data_AF-A0A939VVT8-F1
#
_entry.id   AF-A0A939VVT8-F1
#
_cell.length_a   1.000
_cell.length_b   1.000
_cell.length_c   1.000
_cell.angle_alpha   90.00
_cell.angle_beta   90.00
_cell.angle_gamma   90.00
#
_symmetry.space_group_name_H-M   'P 1'
#
loop_
_entity.id
_entity.type
_entity.pdbx_description
1 polymer ?
#
loop_
_entity_poly.entity_id
_entity_poly.type
_entity_poly.pdbx_seq_one_letter_code
_entity_poly.pdbx_strand_id
1 'polypeptide(L)'
;MAAKKAVQDPGEGSWIWLQSENRKDNRVVYFRREFMMPGSSDFVQLQISALPFYHVYINGEHVGYGPSAATHTKCYVDSYDVTQYLEPGVNTLGLTVMDQTMRNWHTHPYPPKVWCRLISGGAMVVQTDQAWKVREADCYFSNQPRCHFGMDLVEKIDLNTDLSDWTQNGYDDREWDSARELSRYPEGEPKPSLSGIQPFLWTESDVFEAMQSGTFSDVSALAFYSYENFRDIRPGNYAAETYAFSKEEVNIRMDISSDDPFTIFCNDDPVAFNLRTRQLDQYEGPDTPQTGDEVLQSVTVHLKAGWNRFLCFQEISSDPMGLMLLFPETAKNDLIFRRESSMESLSGWRISGPLRIPLSFSSASFSMERRNDAVSVLPLDQHVNDISAFLGSCKFSVKRQGPVSGLHTDEFAVYDLEEFRYGFPILDIDGTEGDIVDVTCGLTLTGDAVSSIGPLGRMTDTLLLRDGNNTWMRLVPRGARYIMISVRKAADAVVPSLRFSSASSELGSDTDFFCSDETCNSVWNLAVFSLRQCVNQNIIDDPCGRRCQTLPEAYVYSRTLSYLFGGREIVERALRNFADAQLENGMIMKIVPSGVYSYSPDTALLWILWLENHWNHTGSREFLESMIPHLDQLLHFFRKIPPAGDVLLPSGRAGHSAFLNERQTMAENGVFIPLNALYYRALTAAARLYGALNQDPEEECLQTAARLAQ
;
A
#
# COMPACT_ATOMS: atom_id res chain seq x y z
N MET A 1 -24.97 35.59 -10.91
CA MET A 1 -24.03 34.54 -10.46
C MET A 1 -23.24 34.09 -11.67
N ALA A 2 -22.00 34.55 -11.79
CA ALA A 2 -21.12 34.19 -12.90
C ALA A 2 -20.63 32.76 -12.70
N ALA A 3 -20.77 31.92 -13.72
CA ALA A 3 -20.21 30.58 -13.74
C ALA A 3 -18.70 30.67 -13.47
N LYS A 4 -18.24 30.07 -12.37
CA LYS A 4 -16.83 29.79 -12.13
C LYS A 4 -16.39 28.81 -13.22
N LYS A 5 -15.84 29.33 -14.33
CA LYS A 5 -15.03 28.52 -15.24
C LYS A 5 -13.89 27.94 -14.41
N ALA A 6 -13.87 26.62 -14.24
CA ALA A 6 -12.74 25.90 -13.69
C ALA A 6 -11.49 26.33 -14.47
N VAL A 7 -10.44 26.75 -13.75
CA VAL A 7 -9.14 27.02 -14.34
C VAL A 7 -8.62 25.69 -14.91
N GLN A 8 -8.55 25.57 -16.24
CA GLN A 8 -8.34 24.32 -16.97
C GLN A 8 -6.87 23.86 -17.08
N ASP A 9 -5.92 24.60 -16.52
CA ASP A 9 -4.51 24.22 -16.40
C ASP A 9 -4.02 24.70 -15.03
N PRO A 10 -3.38 23.87 -14.20
CA PRO A 10 -2.78 24.33 -12.95
C PRO A 10 -1.79 25.49 -13.13
N GLY A 11 -1.37 25.86 -14.35
CA GLY A 11 -0.59 27.10 -14.54
C GLY A 11 0.81 26.99 -13.91
N GLU A 12 1.52 28.12 -13.87
CA GLU A 12 2.92 28.32 -13.44
C GLU A 12 3.45 27.43 -12.28
N GLY A 13 4.75 27.11 -12.33
CA GLY A 13 5.48 26.22 -11.41
C GLY A 13 6.09 25.01 -12.14
N SER A 14 7.32 24.62 -11.75
CA SER A 14 8.03 23.47 -12.34
C SER A 14 7.82 22.23 -11.47
N TRP A 15 7.69 21.05 -12.08
CA TRP A 15 7.85 19.80 -11.33
C TRP A 15 9.30 19.73 -10.85
N ILE A 16 9.53 19.31 -9.62
CA ILE A 16 10.88 19.20 -9.05
C ILE A 16 11.14 17.81 -8.50
N TRP A 17 12.42 17.41 -8.53
CA TRP A 17 12.91 16.18 -7.90
C TRP A 17 14.39 16.31 -7.49
N LEU A 18 14.99 15.21 -7.06
CA LEU A 18 16.43 15.08 -6.85
C LEU A 18 17.22 15.28 -8.15
N GLN A 19 18.49 15.65 -7.99
CA GLN A 19 19.45 15.77 -9.10
C GLN A 19 19.72 14.41 -9.77
N SER A 20 19.76 13.34 -8.97
CA SER A 20 19.95 11.97 -9.46
C SER A 20 18.72 11.47 -10.21
N GLU A 21 18.93 10.85 -11.37
CA GLU A 21 17.89 10.16 -12.14
C GLU A 21 17.70 8.70 -11.72
N ASN A 22 18.58 8.18 -10.86
CA ASN A 22 18.49 6.81 -10.41
C ASN A 22 17.23 6.63 -9.56
N ARG A 23 16.33 5.78 -10.07
CA ARG A 23 15.15 5.31 -9.37
C ARG A 23 15.56 4.29 -8.30
N LYS A 24 14.95 4.37 -7.13
CA LYS A 24 15.14 3.41 -6.03
C LYS A 24 13.81 3.21 -5.32
N ASP A 25 13.46 1.97 -5.05
CA ASP A 25 12.21 1.67 -4.36
C ASP A 25 12.26 2.11 -2.89
N ASN A 26 11.14 2.60 -2.36
CA ASN A 26 11.03 3.08 -0.98
C ASN A 26 12.04 4.18 -0.63
N ARG A 27 12.45 4.99 -1.61
CA ARG A 27 13.33 6.14 -1.38
C ARG A 27 12.49 7.35 -1.00
N VAL A 28 12.65 7.81 0.23
CA VAL A 28 11.93 8.96 0.78
C VAL A 28 12.77 10.22 0.60
N VAL A 29 12.14 11.34 0.27
CA VAL A 29 12.80 12.60 -0.09
C VAL A 29 12.12 13.77 0.59
N TYR A 30 12.91 14.62 1.23
CA TYR A 30 12.47 15.87 1.83
C TYR A 30 12.70 17.05 0.90
N PHE A 31 11.72 17.94 0.80
CA PHE A 31 11.81 19.21 0.09
C PHE A 31 11.45 20.35 1.03
N ARG A 32 12.26 21.41 1.07
CA ARG A 32 12.06 22.54 1.96
C ARG A 32 12.14 23.87 1.22
N ARG A 33 11.31 24.83 1.63
CA ARG A 33 11.38 26.22 1.19
C ARG A 33 10.96 27.19 2.29
N GLU A 34 11.88 28.09 2.67
CA GLU A 34 11.54 29.29 3.43
C GLU A 34 11.05 30.42 2.51
N PHE A 35 10.07 31.18 2.97
CA PHE A 35 9.50 32.31 2.25
C PHE A 35 8.93 33.36 3.20
N MET A 36 8.73 34.57 2.68
CA MET A 36 8.22 35.71 3.44
C MET A 36 6.74 35.94 3.16
N MET A 37 5.94 36.04 4.21
CA MET A 37 4.56 36.53 4.17
C MET A 37 4.53 38.01 4.54
N PRO A 38 4.07 38.92 3.66
CA PRO A 38 4.14 40.36 3.86
C PRO A 38 3.20 40.90 4.95
N GLY A 39 2.24 40.10 5.42
CA GLY A 39 1.27 40.44 6.46
C GLY A 39 0.21 39.34 6.62
N SER A 40 -0.78 39.56 7.50
CA SER A 40 -1.94 38.68 7.63
C SER A 40 -2.80 38.77 6.38
N SER A 41 -3.13 37.62 5.78
CA SER A 41 -4.08 37.50 4.67
C SER A 41 -5.36 36.85 5.16
N ASP A 42 -6.50 37.24 4.61
CA ASP A 42 -7.80 36.63 4.94
C ASP A 42 -7.96 35.23 4.33
N PHE A 43 -7.17 34.91 3.29
CA PHE A 43 -7.20 33.62 2.61
C PHE A 43 -5.89 33.34 1.88
N VAL A 44 -5.30 32.17 2.15
CA VAL A 44 -4.12 31.65 1.46
C VAL A 44 -4.39 30.23 1.01
N GLN A 45 -4.26 29.98 -0.29
CA GLN A 45 -4.47 28.67 -0.88
C GLN A 45 -3.15 28.01 -1.26
N LEU A 46 -2.94 26.79 -0.78
CA LEU A 46 -1.88 25.90 -1.27
C LEU A 46 -2.49 24.94 -2.29
N GLN A 47 -1.91 24.87 -3.48
CA GLN A 47 -2.19 23.82 -4.45
C GLN A 47 -0.98 22.92 -4.60
N ILE A 48 -1.20 21.60 -4.56
CA ILE A 48 -0.09 20.64 -4.54
C ILE A 48 -0.47 19.33 -5.24
N SER A 49 0.53 18.72 -5.87
CA SER A 49 0.45 17.39 -6.47
C SER A 49 1.79 16.69 -6.38
N ALA A 50 1.77 15.36 -6.31
CA ALA A 50 2.96 14.53 -6.32
C ALA A 50 2.67 13.19 -6.99
N LEU A 51 3.73 12.47 -7.35
CA LEU A 51 3.68 11.07 -7.75
C LEU A 51 4.64 10.27 -6.86
N PRO A 52 4.18 9.23 -6.15
CA PRO A 52 2.77 8.82 -5.99
C PRO A 52 2.02 9.68 -4.96
N PHE A 53 2.68 10.18 -3.90
CA PHE A 53 2.06 10.96 -2.83
C PHE A 53 3.04 11.97 -2.19
N TYR A 54 2.50 12.91 -1.42
CA TYR A 54 3.18 13.86 -0.56
C TYR A 54 2.60 13.81 0.87
N HIS A 55 3.43 14.12 1.86
CA HIS A 55 3.01 14.85 3.05
C HIS A 55 3.43 16.30 2.92
N VAL A 56 2.60 17.23 3.38
CA VAL A 56 2.93 18.67 3.43
C VAL A 56 2.87 19.18 4.87
N TYR A 57 3.87 19.98 5.20
CA TYR A 57 4.05 20.63 6.49
C TYR A 57 4.22 22.13 6.30
N ILE A 58 3.66 22.92 7.22
CA ILE A 58 3.84 24.37 7.27
C ILE A 58 4.25 24.74 8.69
N ASN A 59 5.41 25.38 8.84
CA ASN A 59 5.95 25.77 10.15
C ASN A 59 5.96 24.60 11.17
N GLY A 60 6.31 23.40 10.72
CA GLY A 60 6.32 22.20 11.55
C GLY A 60 5.00 21.42 11.64
N GLU A 61 3.86 22.05 11.37
CA GLU A 61 2.55 21.39 11.49
C GLU A 61 2.20 20.60 10.22
N HIS A 62 1.70 19.37 10.38
CA HIS A 62 1.24 18.54 9.26
C HIS A 62 -0.10 19.08 8.74
N VAL A 63 -0.14 19.47 7.47
CA VAL A 63 -1.32 20.08 6.84
C VAL A 63 -2.12 19.05 6.05
N GLY A 64 -1.47 18.07 5.44
CA GLY A 64 -2.19 17.07 4.65
C GLY A 64 -1.34 16.00 3.98
N TYR A 65 -2.06 15.00 3.48
CA TYR A 65 -1.55 13.88 2.69
C TYR A 65 -2.36 13.75 1.39
N GLY A 66 -1.69 13.48 0.28
CA GLY A 66 -2.31 13.33 -1.04
C GLY A 66 -1.26 13.20 -2.15
N PRO A 67 -1.60 13.40 -3.42
CA PRO A 67 -2.96 13.49 -3.91
C PRO A 67 -3.57 12.09 -4.06
N SER A 68 -4.80 12.03 -4.56
CA SER A 68 -5.36 10.80 -5.13
C SER A 68 -4.39 10.17 -6.14
N ALA A 69 -4.32 8.84 -6.16
CA ALA A 69 -3.53 8.09 -7.14
C ALA A 69 -3.80 8.58 -8.58
N ALA A 70 -2.72 8.75 -9.35
CA ALA A 70 -2.81 9.21 -10.73
C ALA A 70 -3.31 8.11 -11.67
N THR A 71 -4.15 8.48 -12.64
CA THR A 71 -4.51 7.62 -13.78
C THR A 71 -3.43 7.67 -14.85
N HIS A 72 -3.59 6.93 -15.96
CA HIS A 72 -2.72 7.04 -17.13
C HIS A 72 -2.70 8.42 -17.78
N THR A 73 -3.73 9.23 -17.56
CA THR A 73 -3.91 10.51 -18.24
C THR A 73 -3.84 11.71 -17.30
N LYS A 74 -4.12 11.52 -16.00
CA LYS A 74 -4.29 12.60 -15.02
C LYS A 74 -3.56 12.32 -13.72
N CYS A 75 -2.89 13.35 -13.20
CA CYS A 75 -2.44 13.41 -11.81
C CYS A 75 -3.21 14.53 -11.09
N TYR A 76 -3.61 14.29 -9.85
CA TYR A 76 -4.56 15.17 -9.17
C TYR A 76 -3.85 16.28 -8.41
N VAL A 77 -4.39 17.50 -8.51
CA VAL A 77 -3.94 18.67 -7.77
C VAL A 77 -4.96 18.96 -6.67
N ASP A 78 -4.51 18.81 -5.43
CA ASP A 78 -5.28 19.12 -4.23
C ASP A 78 -5.16 20.62 -3.91
N SER A 79 -6.15 21.17 -3.20
CA SER A 79 -6.22 22.60 -2.86
C SER A 79 -6.63 22.77 -1.40
N TYR A 80 -5.69 23.23 -0.57
CA TYR A 80 -5.88 23.48 0.86
C TYR A 80 -6.04 24.98 1.13
N ASP A 81 -6.95 25.33 2.04
CA ASP A 81 -6.87 26.60 2.76
C ASP A 81 -5.85 26.45 3.88
N VAL A 82 -4.75 27.20 3.79
CA VAL A 82 -3.62 27.11 4.73
C VAL A 82 -3.46 28.36 5.59
N THR A 83 -4.46 29.23 5.60
CA THR A 83 -4.40 30.54 6.26
C THR A 83 -4.04 30.42 7.75
N GLN A 84 -4.57 29.40 8.43
CA GLN A 84 -4.37 29.18 9.88
C GLN A 84 -2.95 28.73 10.25
N TYR A 85 -2.17 28.21 9.29
CA TYR A 85 -0.83 27.67 9.54
C TYR A 85 0.28 28.73 9.32
N LEU A 86 -0.09 29.92 8.83
CA LEU A 86 0.86 30.94 8.39
C LEU A 86 0.98 32.08 9.40
N GLU A 87 2.20 32.54 9.59
CA GLU A 87 2.54 33.66 10.46
C GLU A 87 2.98 34.87 9.62
N PRO A 88 2.79 36.11 10.10
CA PRO A 88 3.44 37.27 9.50
C PRO A 88 4.97 37.15 9.57
N GLY A 89 5.67 37.27 8.44
CA GLY A 89 7.13 37.14 8.38
C GLY A 89 7.61 35.83 7.73
N VAL A 90 8.65 35.22 8.28
CA VAL A 90 9.26 33.99 7.73
C VAL A 90 8.35 32.81 7.99
N ASN A 91 8.09 32.02 6.95
CA ASN A 91 7.38 30.74 7.02
C ASN A 91 8.16 29.68 6.25
N THR A 92 7.90 28.41 6.58
CA THR A 92 8.52 27.25 5.93
C THR A 92 7.45 26.34 5.35
N LEU A 93 7.62 25.93 4.09
CA LEU A 93 6.98 24.75 3.52
C LEU A 93 7.96 23.56 3.57
N GLY A 94 7.51 22.43 4.12
CA GLY A 94 8.21 21.15 4.06
C GLY A 94 7.35 20.10 3.35
N LEU A 95 7.93 19.31 2.44
CA LEU A 95 7.26 18.22 1.74
C LEU A 95 8.04 16.90 1.89
N THR A 96 7.34 15.82 2.23
CA THR A 96 7.90 14.46 2.16
C THR A 96 7.28 13.73 0.97
N VAL A 97 8.11 13.18 0.08
CA VAL A 97 7.67 12.51 -1.16
C VAL A 97 8.46 11.22 -1.33
N MET A 98 7.86 10.20 -1.92
CA MET A 98 8.49 8.87 -2.07
C MET A 98 8.70 8.50 -3.54
N ASP A 99 9.81 7.81 -3.82
CA ASP A 99 10.03 7.06 -5.05
C ASP A 99 9.49 5.63 -4.88
N GLN A 100 8.46 5.30 -5.67
CA GLN A 100 7.88 3.96 -5.74
C GLN A 100 8.07 3.36 -7.13
N THR A 101 8.97 2.40 -7.23
CA THR A 101 9.34 1.72 -8.49
C THR A 101 8.54 0.43 -8.69
N MET A 102 8.12 -0.20 -7.59
CA MET A 102 7.37 -1.44 -7.61
C MET A 102 5.90 -1.22 -7.99
N ARG A 103 5.36 -2.14 -8.80
CA ARG A 103 3.92 -2.22 -9.07
C ARG A 103 3.14 -2.60 -7.81
N ASN A 104 1.99 -1.96 -7.65
CA ASN A 104 1.01 -2.17 -6.60
C ASN A 104 -0.41 -2.04 -7.18
N TRP A 105 -1.39 -2.51 -6.41
CA TRP A 105 -2.80 -2.56 -6.84
C TRP A 105 -3.48 -1.19 -6.91
N HIS A 106 -2.97 -0.20 -6.17
CA HIS A 106 -3.64 1.09 -5.97
C HIS A 106 -2.91 2.29 -6.57
N THR A 107 -1.67 2.12 -7.08
CA THR A 107 -0.95 3.18 -7.81
C THR A 107 -0.15 2.61 -8.99
N HIS A 108 0.17 3.45 -9.96
CA HIS A 108 1.11 3.11 -11.02
C HIS A 108 2.49 3.74 -10.71
N PRO A 109 3.62 3.02 -10.92
CA PRO A 109 4.97 3.46 -10.53
C PRO A 109 5.57 4.51 -11.49
N TYR A 110 4.93 5.68 -11.60
CA TYR A 110 5.44 6.80 -12.38
C TYR A 110 6.76 7.34 -11.82
N PRO A 111 7.57 8.06 -12.63
CA PRO A 111 8.68 8.88 -12.15
C PRO A 111 8.24 9.80 -10.98
N PRO A 112 8.94 9.78 -9.84
CA PRO A 112 8.58 10.56 -8.69
C PRO A 112 8.88 12.03 -8.94
N LYS A 113 7.99 12.89 -8.47
CA LYS A 113 8.08 14.33 -8.62
C LYS A 113 7.04 15.00 -7.75
N VAL A 114 7.29 16.27 -7.44
CA VAL A 114 6.35 17.13 -6.70
C VAL A 114 6.21 18.48 -7.37
N TRP A 115 5.01 19.04 -7.28
CA TRP A 115 4.69 20.37 -7.76
C TRP A 115 3.77 21.03 -6.74
N CYS A 116 4.06 22.29 -6.39
CA CYS A 116 3.15 23.06 -5.55
C CYS A 116 3.22 24.55 -5.86
N ARG A 117 2.17 25.24 -5.44
CA ARG A 117 2.10 26.71 -5.45
C ARG A 117 1.26 27.24 -4.30
N LEU A 118 1.67 28.37 -3.76
CA LEU A 118 1.00 29.08 -2.67
C LEU A 118 0.51 30.43 -3.19
N ILE A 119 -0.79 30.68 -3.05
CA ILE A 119 -1.46 31.87 -3.59
C ILE A 119 -2.11 32.64 -2.44
N SER A 120 -1.78 33.93 -2.29
CA SER A 120 -2.37 34.82 -1.29
C SER A 120 -2.97 36.04 -1.98
N GLY A 121 -4.25 36.33 -1.75
CA GLY A 121 -4.94 37.49 -2.36
C GLY A 121 -4.91 37.49 -3.90
N GLY A 122 -4.79 36.32 -4.53
CA GLY A 122 -4.67 36.15 -5.98
C GLY A 122 -3.24 36.33 -6.53
N ALA A 123 -2.25 36.64 -5.70
CA ALA A 123 -0.85 36.71 -6.09
C ALA A 123 -0.09 35.43 -5.71
N MET A 124 0.82 35.00 -6.58
CA MET A 124 1.72 33.87 -6.32
C MET A 124 2.76 34.29 -5.27
N VAL A 125 2.86 33.53 -4.18
CA VAL A 125 3.84 33.74 -3.10
C VAL A 125 4.99 32.75 -3.21
N VAL A 126 4.67 31.48 -3.45
CA VAL A 126 5.65 30.39 -3.62
C VAL A 126 5.22 29.52 -4.79
N GLN A 127 6.17 29.01 -5.54
CA GLN A 127 6.00 27.92 -6.50
C GLN A 127 7.19 26.97 -6.39
N THR A 128 7.04 25.74 -6.86
CA THR A 128 8.17 24.82 -7.02
C THR A 128 9.09 25.26 -8.16
N ASP A 129 10.37 25.41 -7.85
CA ASP A 129 11.46 25.85 -8.72
C ASP A 129 12.83 25.42 -8.14
N GLN A 130 13.93 25.81 -8.78
CA GLN A 130 15.30 25.51 -8.30
C GLN A 130 15.67 26.15 -6.94
N ALA A 131 14.85 27.07 -6.42
CA ALA A 131 15.11 27.71 -5.12
C ALA A 131 14.67 26.83 -3.93
N TRP A 132 14.02 25.70 -4.20
CA TRP A 132 13.75 24.67 -3.21
C TRP A 132 15.00 23.89 -2.87
N LYS A 133 15.13 23.53 -1.59
CA LYS A 133 16.14 22.62 -1.09
C LYS A 133 15.60 21.20 -1.08
N VAL A 134 16.44 20.22 -1.42
CA VAL A 134 16.07 18.82 -1.48
C VAL A 134 17.14 17.93 -0.86
N ARG A 135 16.71 16.86 -0.19
CA ARG A 135 17.61 15.84 0.36
C ARG A 135 16.91 14.48 0.47
N GLU A 136 17.65 13.40 0.24
CA GLU A 136 17.17 12.04 0.54
C GLU A 136 17.07 11.82 2.05
N ALA A 137 16.00 11.16 2.49
CA ALA A 137 15.80 10.78 3.87
C ALA A 137 16.52 9.45 4.14
N ASP A 138 17.81 9.53 4.47
CA ASP A 138 18.68 8.36 4.71
C ASP A 138 18.26 7.51 5.93
N CYS A 139 17.31 8.01 6.74
CA CYS A 139 16.77 7.31 7.90
C CYS A 139 15.86 6.13 7.54
N TYR A 140 15.27 6.09 6.34
CA TYR A 140 14.37 5.01 5.92
C TYR A 140 15.11 3.87 5.23
N PHE A 141 14.82 2.64 5.65
CA PHE A 141 15.39 1.44 5.05
C PHE A 141 14.58 1.00 3.82
N SER A 142 15.25 0.72 2.70
CA SER A 142 14.60 0.29 1.45
C SER A 142 14.44 -1.22 1.29
N ASN A 143 15.13 -2.01 2.12
CA ASN A 143 15.22 -3.47 2.01
C ASN A 143 14.18 -4.20 2.88
N GLN A 144 13.01 -3.58 3.10
CA GLN A 144 11.96 -4.13 3.95
C GLN A 144 11.00 -5.03 3.16
N PRO A 145 10.34 -6.01 3.80
CA PRO A 145 9.32 -6.82 3.15
C PRO A 145 8.09 -5.99 2.77
N ARG A 146 7.36 -6.45 1.76
CA ARG A 146 6.02 -5.93 1.42
C ARG A 146 5.05 -6.23 2.55
N CYS A 147 4.16 -5.28 2.85
CA CYS A 147 3.00 -5.50 3.70
C CYS A 147 2.20 -6.70 3.17
N HIS A 148 1.92 -6.72 1.88
CA HIS A 148 1.29 -7.85 1.20
C HIS A 148 1.71 -7.85 -0.27
N PHE A 149 1.48 -8.94 -0.99
CA PHE A 149 1.58 -8.98 -2.45
C PHE A 149 0.80 -7.81 -3.07
N GLY A 150 1.53 -6.94 -3.78
CA GLY A 150 0.93 -5.77 -4.42
C GLY A 150 0.61 -4.58 -3.53
N MET A 151 1.12 -4.56 -2.31
CA MET A 151 1.08 -3.40 -1.40
C MET A 151 2.48 -2.82 -1.17
N ASP A 152 2.53 -1.73 -0.40
CA ASP A 152 3.76 -1.02 -0.02
C ASP A 152 4.61 -1.84 0.95
N LEU A 153 5.81 -1.37 1.26
CA LEU A 153 6.69 -1.99 2.24
C LEU A 153 6.23 -1.71 3.68
N VAL A 154 6.62 -2.58 4.61
CA VAL A 154 6.67 -2.20 6.03
C VAL A 154 7.79 -1.18 6.23
N GLU A 155 7.61 -0.26 7.17
CA GLU A 155 8.60 0.77 7.45
C GLU A 155 9.62 0.27 8.46
N LYS A 156 10.89 0.56 8.20
CA LYS A 156 11.94 0.55 9.20
C LYS A 156 12.68 1.87 9.11
N ILE A 157 12.87 2.54 10.24
CA ILE A 157 13.47 3.88 10.30
C ILE A 157 14.52 3.96 11.42
N ASP A 158 15.62 4.67 11.15
CA ASP A 158 16.62 5.08 12.13
C ASP A 158 16.46 6.56 12.51
N LEU A 159 15.81 6.82 13.65
CA LEU A 159 15.51 8.15 14.16
C LEU A 159 16.76 8.90 14.66
N ASN A 160 17.92 8.22 14.76
CA ASN A 160 19.21 8.87 15.04
C ASN A 160 19.78 9.59 13.82
N THR A 161 19.38 9.17 12.63
CA THR A 161 19.77 9.81 11.37
C THR A 161 18.66 10.67 10.78
N ASP A 162 17.48 10.67 11.41
CA ASP A 162 16.36 11.51 11.02
C ASP A 162 16.67 12.99 11.27
N LEU A 163 16.20 13.85 10.37
CA LEU A 163 16.47 15.28 10.42
C LEU A 163 15.45 15.98 11.32
N SER A 164 15.59 15.87 12.63
CA SER A 164 14.68 16.53 13.57
C SER A 164 14.52 18.02 13.22
N ASP A 165 13.27 18.52 13.26
CA ASP A 165 12.93 19.92 13.04
C ASP A 165 13.17 20.48 11.61
N TRP A 166 13.44 19.61 10.61
CA TRP A 166 13.65 20.06 9.22
C TRP A 166 12.44 20.76 8.59
N THR A 167 11.26 20.71 9.21
CA THR A 167 10.03 21.39 8.78
C THR A 167 9.79 22.73 9.49
N GLN A 168 10.60 23.07 10.52
CA GLN A 168 10.47 24.26 11.37
C GLN A 168 11.21 25.46 10.78
N ASN A 169 10.79 26.69 11.09
CA ASN A 169 11.50 27.91 10.66
C ASN A 169 12.94 27.99 11.18
N GLY A 170 13.88 28.50 10.36
CA GLY A 170 15.27 28.74 10.76
C GLY A 170 16.18 27.50 10.78
N TYR A 171 15.71 26.37 10.26
CA TYR A 171 16.53 25.16 10.09
C TYR A 171 17.69 25.41 9.11
N ASP A 172 18.87 24.87 9.42
CA ASP A 172 20.07 25.02 8.60
C ASP A 172 20.10 24.01 7.44
N ASP A 173 19.61 24.42 6.27
CA ASP A 173 19.56 23.62 5.04
C ASP A 173 20.73 23.89 4.08
N ARG A 174 21.83 24.49 4.55
CA ARG A 174 22.98 24.85 3.68
C ARG A 174 23.63 23.66 2.98
N GLU A 175 23.64 22.50 3.62
CA GLU A 175 24.18 21.24 3.08
C GLU A 175 23.18 20.50 2.17
N TRP A 176 21.96 21.03 1.99
CA TRP A 176 20.98 20.44 1.07
C TRP A 176 21.21 20.93 -0.36
N ASP A 177 21.03 20.02 -1.30
CA ASP A 177 21.10 20.32 -2.73
C ASP A 177 19.92 21.22 -3.14
N SER A 178 20.11 21.97 -4.23
CA SER A 178 18.99 22.61 -4.91
C SER A 178 18.18 21.57 -5.68
N ALA A 179 16.86 21.70 -5.66
CA ALA A 179 15.97 20.82 -6.41
C ALA A 179 16.19 20.95 -7.93
N ARG A 180 16.07 19.82 -8.64
CA ARG A 180 16.15 19.79 -10.09
C ARG A 180 14.77 20.03 -10.68
N GLU A 181 14.65 21.03 -11.54
CA GLU A 181 13.44 21.24 -12.33
C GLU A 181 13.32 20.20 -13.45
N LEU A 182 12.13 19.61 -13.54
CA LEU A 182 11.73 18.65 -14.55
C LEU A 182 10.83 19.33 -15.58
N SER A 183 10.65 18.66 -16.73
CA SER A 183 9.67 19.10 -17.73
C SER A 183 8.28 19.24 -17.10
N ARG A 184 7.59 20.33 -17.44
CA ARG A 184 6.23 20.61 -16.94
C ARG A 184 5.22 19.54 -17.39
N TYR A 185 5.41 18.99 -18.59
CA TYR A 185 4.62 17.90 -19.16
C TYR A 185 5.55 16.89 -19.85
N PRO A 186 6.15 15.96 -19.09
CA PRO A 186 6.91 14.87 -19.71
C PRO A 186 5.98 14.06 -20.61
N GLU A 187 6.45 13.71 -21.82
CA GLU A 187 5.66 12.86 -22.73
C GLU A 187 5.39 11.49 -22.08
N GLY A 188 4.15 11.01 -22.18
CA GLY A 188 3.74 9.71 -21.63
C GLY A 188 3.42 9.70 -20.13
N GLU A 189 3.50 10.85 -19.44
CA GLU A 189 3.12 10.97 -18.03
C GLU A 189 1.75 11.64 -17.83
N PRO A 190 1.07 11.34 -16.71
CA PRO A 190 -0.22 11.93 -16.39
C PRO A 190 -0.14 13.46 -16.25
N LYS A 191 -1.14 14.15 -16.79
CA LYS A 191 -1.22 15.61 -16.77
C LYS A 191 -1.89 16.11 -15.49
N PRO A 192 -1.37 17.16 -14.85
CA PRO A 192 -1.99 17.68 -13.65
C PRO A 192 -3.38 18.26 -13.92
N SER A 193 -4.33 17.90 -13.09
CA SER A 193 -5.74 18.29 -13.17
C SER A 193 -6.25 18.59 -11.76
N LEU A 194 -7.01 19.66 -11.59
CA LEU A 194 -7.62 19.98 -10.30
C LEU A 194 -8.50 18.80 -9.85
N SER A 195 -8.29 18.36 -8.61
CA SER A 195 -8.97 17.21 -8.01
C SER A 195 -10.49 17.34 -8.07
N GLY A 196 -10.99 18.57 -7.93
CA GLY A 196 -12.44 18.87 -7.88
C GLY A 196 -13.11 18.39 -6.59
N ILE A 197 -12.37 17.70 -5.74
CA ILE A 197 -12.78 17.18 -4.45
C ILE A 197 -11.96 17.90 -3.38
N GLN A 198 -12.62 18.33 -2.31
CA GLN A 198 -11.93 18.91 -1.17
C GLN A 198 -10.94 17.88 -0.60
N PRO A 199 -9.69 18.26 -0.33
CA PRO A 199 -8.77 17.37 0.36
C PRO A 199 -9.32 16.98 1.73
N PHE A 200 -9.00 15.77 2.18
CA PHE A 200 -9.39 15.31 3.51
C PHE A 200 -8.69 16.15 4.57
N LEU A 201 -9.45 16.50 5.61
CA LEU A 201 -8.87 17.00 6.85
C LEU A 201 -8.43 15.78 7.66
N TRP A 202 -7.18 15.80 8.08
CA TRP A 202 -6.59 14.79 8.92
C TRP A 202 -6.68 15.27 10.36
N THR A 203 -7.47 14.55 11.16
CA THR A 203 -7.73 14.94 12.55
C THR A 203 -6.93 14.04 13.46
N GLU A 204 -6.05 14.67 14.23
CA GLU A 204 -5.30 13.99 15.27
C GLU A 204 -6.15 13.75 16.52
N SER A 205 -6.01 12.57 17.11
CA SER A 205 -6.61 12.21 18.39
C SER A 205 -5.85 12.78 19.59
N ASP A 206 -6.52 12.79 20.74
CA ASP A 206 -5.80 12.83 22.02
C ASP A 206 -4.89 11.59 22.19
N VAL A 207 -4.01 11.63 23.18
CA VAL A 207 -3.13 10.49 23.51
C VAL A 207 -3.96 9.33 24.04
N PHE A 208 -3.78 8.15 23.45
CA PHE A 208 -4.43 6.93 23.90
C PHE A 208 -3.75 6.35 25.13
N GLU A 209 -4.55 5.88 26.09
CA GLU A 209 -4.05 5.08 27.20
C GLU A 209 -3.90 3.61 26.79
N ALA A 210 -2.84 2.95 27.27
CA ALA A 210 -2.68 1.52 27.06
C ALA A 210 -3.84 0.75 27.70
N MET A 211 -4.50 -0.11 26.93
CA MET A 211 -5.54 -1.02 27.40
C MET A 211 -4.92 -2.12 28.26
N GLN A 212 -3.80 -2.69 27.81
CA GLN A 212 -3.08 -3.75 28.52
C GLN A 212 -1.59 -3.73 28.20
N SER A 213 -0.78 -4.31 29.09
CA SER A 213 0.65 -4.50 28.90
C SER A 213 1.11 -5.85 29.46
N GLY A 214 2.24 -6.33 28.95
CA GLY A 214 2.78 -7.62 29.32
C GLY A 214 4.16 -7.87 28.78
N THR A 215 4.54 -9.16 28.77
CA THR A 215 5.83 -9.62 28.26
C THR A 215 5.61 -10.52 27.06
N PHE A 216 6.51 -10.46 26.08
CA PHE A 216 6.57 -11.43 24.99
C PHE A 216 7.89 -12.18 25.03
N SER A 217 7.93 -13.38 24.45
CA SER A 217 9.16 -14.15 24.38
C SER A 217 9.21 -14.95 23.09
N ASP A 218 10.39 -14.99 22.48
CA ASP A 218 10.71 -15.88 21.38
C ASP A 218 10.85 -17.32 21.90
N VAL A 219 9.91 -18.18 21.50
CA VAL A 219 9.81 -19.56 21.96
C VAL A 219 10.07 -20.60 20.89
N SER A 220 9.97 -20.22 19.61
CA SER A 220 10.05 -21.14 18.48
C SER A 220 11.43 -21.06 17.85
N ALA A 221 11.93 -22.18 17.32
CA ALA A 221 13.19 -22.17 16.60
C ALA A 221 13.04 -21.37 15.30
N LEU A 222 14.04 -20.57 14.99
CA LEU A 222 14.10 -19.79 13.77
C LEU A 222 15.55 -19.59 13.32
N ALA A 223 15.71 -19.32 12.03
CA ALA A 223 16.98 -18.93 11.44
C ALA A 223 16.74 -17.94 10.31
N PHE A 224 17.48 -16.85 10.27
CA PHE A 224 17.36 -15.86 9.21
C PHE A 224 18.71 -15.27 8.82
N TYR A 225 18.75 -14.68 7.64
CA TYR A 225 19.80 -13.77 7.24
C TYR A 225 19.18 -12.60 6.47
N SER A 226 19.79 -11.42 6.64
CA SER A 226 19.44 -10.19 5.92
C SER A 226 20.65 -9.68 5.17
N TYR A 227 20.40 -8.99 4.07
CA TYR A 227 21.44 -8.35 3.26
C TYR A 227 21.72 -6.90 3.65
N GLU A 228 21.05 -6.39 4.70
CA GLU A 228 21.12 -4.98 5.12
C GLU A 228 22.55 -4.43 5.30
N ASN A 229 23.49 -5.26 5.74
CA ASN A 229 24.88 -4.83 5.99
C ASN A 229 25.84 -5.04 4.81
N PHE A 230 25.36 -5.54 3.67
CA PHE A 230 26.21 -5.78 2.51
C PHE A 230 26.36 -4.48 1.71
N ARG A 231 27.46 -3.76 1.93
CA ARG A 231 27.73 -2.44 1.33
C ARG A 231 27.79 -2.42 -0.21
N ASP A 232 28.03 -3.57 -0.85
CA ASP A 232 28.22 -3.70 -2.30
C ASP A 232 27.40 -4.84 -2.90
N ILE A 233 26.24 -5.16 -2.31
CA ILE A 233 25.41 -6.22 -2.85
C ILE A 233 24.88 -5.86 -4.24
N ARG A 234 24.92 -6.83 -5.15
CA ARG A 234 24.44 -6.66 -6.53
C ARG A 234 23.33 -7.66 -6.81
N PRO A 235 22.36 -7.31 -7.67
CA PRO A 235 21.36 -8.26 -8.13
C PRO A 235 22.00 -9.54 -8.68
N GLY A 236 21.38 -10.68 -8.39
CA GLY A 236 21.87 -12.00 -8.79
C GLY A 236 21.50 -13.10 -7.80
N ASN A 237 21.89 -14.34 -8.12
CA ASN A 237 21.69 -15.49 -7.24
C ASN A 237 22.78 -15.58 -6.16
N TYR A 238 22.41 -15.78 -4.90
CA TYR A 238 23.34 -15.99 -3.78
C TYR A 238 23.04 -17.31 -3.10
N ALA A 239 24.08 -17.99 -2.63
CA ALA A 239 23.93 -19.16 -1.76
C ALA A 239 24.16 -18.75 -0.30
N ALA A 240 23.32 -19.22 0.59
CA ALA A 240 23.46 -19.13 2.04
C ALA A 240 23.44 -20.54 2.66
N GLU A 241 24.33 -20.80 3.60
CA GLU A 241 24.47 -22.09 4.27
C GLU A 241 24.49 -21.95 5.79
N THR A 242 23.76 -22.84 6.46
CA THR A 242 23.81 -23.07 7.91
C THR A 242 23.56 -24.55 8.21
N TYR A 243 23.89 -24.98 9.42
CA TYR A 243 23.66 -26.32 9.91
C TYR A 243 22.75 -26.29 11.13
N ALA A 244 21.71 -27.11 11.14
CA ALA A 244 20.78 -27.26 12.25
C ALA A 244 21.02 -28.59 12.97
N PHE A 245 21.22 -28.55 14.28
CA PHE A 245 21.35 -29.79 15.07
C PHE A 245 19.99 -30.28 15.55
N SER A 246 19.62 -31.50 15.18
CA SER A 246 18.44 -32.21 15.71
C SER A 246 18.87 -33.36 16.62
N LYS A 247 18.19 -33.53 17.75
CA LYS A 247 18.47 -34.64 18.68
C LYS A 247 18.01 -36.00 18.14
N GLU A 248 16.99 -35.99 17.29
CA GLU A 248 16.37 -37.19 16.73
C GLU A 248 16.02 -36.99 15.25
N GLU A 249 15.65 -38.08 14.59
CA GLU A 249 15.12 -38.03 13.23
C GLU A 249 13.63 -37.70 13.28
N VAL A 250 13.21 -36.62 12.63
CA VAL A 250 11.86 -36.05 12.78
C VAL A 250 11.43 -35.30 11.53
N ASN A 251 10.13 -35.32 11.23
CA ASN A 251 9.51 -34.43 10.26
C ASN A 251 8.87 -33.27 11.01
N ILE A 252 9.26 -32.04 10.69
CA ILE A 252 8.72 -30.83 11.32
C ILE A 252 8.21 -29.85 10.27
N ARG A 253 7.22 -29.04 10.65
CA ARG A 253 6.76 -27.91 9.85
C ARG A 253 7.83 -26.80 9.86
N MET A 254 8.07 -26.25 8.68
CA MET A 254 8.92 -25.10 8.44
C MET A 254 8.15 -24.07 7.60
N ASP A 255 8.00 -22.86 8.14
CA ASP A 255 7.42 -21.74 7.44
C ASP A 255 8.54 -20.82 6.93
N ILE A 256 8.43 -20.35 5.69
CA ILE A 256 9.48 -19.58 5.02
C ILE A 256 8.93 -18.18 4.72
N SER A 257 9.67 -17.14 5.16
CA SER A 257 9.41 -15.74 4.77
C SER A 257 10.51 -15.20 3.86
N SER A 258 10.11 -14.81 2.65
CA SER A 258 10.92 -14.09 1.68
C SER A 258 10.01 -13.57 0.56
N ASP A 259 10.22 -12.33 0.14
CA ASP A 259 9.59 -11.76 -1.06
C ASP A 259 10.47 -11.97 -2.32
N ASP A 260 11.73 -12.35 -2.13
CA ASP A 260 12.66 -12.68 -3.22
C ASP A 260 12.56 -14.18 -3.57
N PRO A 261 12.71 -14.57 -4.85
CA PRO A 261 12.73 -15.97 -5.27
C PRO A 261 13.81 -16.80 -4.57
N PHE A 262 13.49 -18.05 -4.23
CA PHE A 262 14.42 -18.94 -3.54
C PHE A 262 14.28 -20.43 -3.88
N THR A 263 15.33 -21.19 -3.57
CA THR A 263 15.35 -22.66 -3.53
C THR A 263 16.04 -23.10 -2.25
N ILE A 264 15.46 -24.03 -1.50
CA ILE A 264 16.02 -24.54 -0.23
C ILE A 264 16.23 -26.05 -0.31
N PHE A 265 17.41 -26.49 0.13
CA PHE A 265 17.76 -27.88 0.32
C PHE A 265 18.03 -28.18 1.80
N CYS A 266 17.62 -29.36 2.26
CA CYS A 266 18.02 -29.93 3.54
C CYS A 266 18.67 -31.30 3.29
N ASN A 267 19.92 -31.50 3.74
CA ASN A 267 20.66 -32.76 3.55
C ASN A 267 20.66 -33.28 2.10
N ASP A 268 20.79 -32.36 1.15
CA ASP A 268 20.76 -32.57 -0.30
C ASP A 268 19.37 -32.81 -0.93
N ASP A 269 18.33 -32.98 -0.13
CA ASP A 269 16.95 -33.08 -0.61
C ASP A 269 16.36 -31.68 -0.87
N PRO A 270 15.69 -31.44 -2.00
CA PRO A 270 14.97 -30.19 -2.24
C PRO A 270 13.73 -30.13 -1.34
N VAL A 271 13.61 -29.05 -0.56
CA VAL A 271 12.54 -28.87 0.43
C VAL A 271 11.53 -27.83 -0.01
N ALA A 272 12.00 -26.72 -0.57
CA ALA A 272 11.12 -25.63 -1.00
C ALA A 272 11.67 -24.92 -2.24
N PHE A 273 10.75 -24.42 -3.05
CA PHE A 273 11.05 -23.69 -4.27
C PHE A 273 9.99 -22.61 -4.49
N ASN A 274 10.45 -21.40 -4.76
CA ASN A 274 9.60 -20.26 -5.07
C ASN A 274 10.29 -19.38 -6.12
N LEU A 275 9.68 -19.28 -7.30
CA LEU A 275 10.17 -18.39 -8.37
C LEU A 275 9.44 -17.05 -8.42
N ARG A 276 8.45 -16.84 -7.56
CA ARG A 276 7.67 -15.59 -7.54
C ARG A 276 8.57 -14.48 -7.04
N THR A 277 8.62 -13.42 -7.81
CA THR A 277 9.39 -12.23 -7.48
C THR A 277 8.54 -11.25 -6.69
N ARG A 278 9.19 -10.37 -5.93
CA ARG A 278 8.53 -9.22 -5.30
C ARG A 278 7.91 -8.25 -6.30
N GLN A 279 8.23 -8.32 -7.59
CA GLN A 279 7.58 -7.51 -8.62
C GLN A 279 6.30 -8.21 -9.06
N LEU A 280 5.18 -7.51 -8.94
CA LEU A 280 3.96 -7.96 -9.57
C LEU A 280 4.14 -8.00 -11.09
N ASP A 281 3.56 -9.04 -11.68
CA ASP A 281 3.39 -9.12 -13.12
C ASP A 281 2.61 -7.92 -13.63
N GLN A 282 2.87 -7.56 -14.89
CA GLN A 282 2.15 -6.48 -15.54
C GLN A 282 0.65 -6.80 -15.66
N TYR A 283 0.28 -8.08 -15.76
CA TYR A 283 -1.10 -8.53 -15.97
C TYR A 283 -1.51 -9.45 -14.82
N GLU A 284 -2.73 -9.26 -14.31
CA GLU A 284 -3.33 -10.19 -13.36
C GLU A 284 -3.71 -11.49 -14.09
N GLY A 285 -3.04 -12.58 -13.75
CA GLY A 285 -3.29 -13.94 -14.24
C GLY A 285 -3.84 -14.85 -13.15
N PRO A 286 -4.13 -16.13 -13.48
CA PRO A 286 -4.68 -17.10 -12.53
C PRO A 286 -3.77 -17.38 -11.32
N ASP A 287 -2.46 -17.27 -11.51
CA ASP A 287 -1.45 -17.52 -10.47
C ASP A 287 -1.02 -16.23 -9.73
N THR A 288 -1.62 -15.08 -10.06
CA THR A 288 -1.31 -13.81 -9.40
C THR A 288 -1.83 -13.85 -7.95
N PRO A 289 -0.95 -13.62 -6.95
CA PRO A 289 -1.36 -13.63 -5.55
C PRO A 289 -2.46 -12.61 -5.26
N GLN A 290 -3.45 -13.02 -4.48
CA GLN A 290 -4.58 -12.21 -4.08
C GLN A 290 -4.43 -11.76 -2.62
N THR A 291 -5.04 -10.63 -2.27
CA THR A 291 -5.09 -10.20 -0.87
C THR A 291 -5.90 -11.18 -0.05
N GLY A 292 -5.33 -11.66 1.07
CA GLY A 292 -5.86 -12.78 1.84
C GLY A 292 -5.05 -14.06 1.73
N ASP A 293 -4.19 -14.18 0.71
CA ASP A 293 -3.29 -15.33 0.57
C ASP A 293 -2.26 -15.38 1.71
N GLU A 294 -1.81 -16.59 2.06
CA GLU A 294 -0.75 -16.75 3.05
C GLU A 294 0.57 -16.12 2.54
N VAL A 295 1.12 -15.21 3.34
CA VAL A 295 2.41 -14.56 3.06
C VAL A 295 3.58 -15.52 3.30
N LEU A 296 3.42 -16.48 4.22
CA LEU A 296 4.44 -17.48 4.55
C LEU A 296 4.22 -18.75 3.73
N GLN A 297 5.30 -19.32 3.19
CA GLN A 297 5.24 -20.62 2.54
C GLN A 297 5.51 -21.74 3.56
N SER A 298 4.49 -22.56 3.81
CA SER A 298 4.59 -23.69 4.76
C SER A 298 5.02 -24.97 4.04
N VAL A 299 6.03 -25.67 4.56
CA VAL A 299 6.51 -26.97 4.06
C VAL A 299 6.85 -27.92 5.21
N THR A 300 6.87 -29.22 4.95
CA THR A 300 7.40 -30.21 5.91
C THR A 300 8.85 -30.53 5.55
N VAL A 301 9.76 -30.40 6.51
CA VAL A 301 11.17 -30.76 6.34
C VAL A 301 11.50 -32.00 7.17
N HIS A 302 12.26 -32.91 6.57
CA HIS A 302 12.79 -34.08 7.23
C HIS A 302 14.19 -33.79 7.79
N LEU A 303 14.35 -33.91 9.11
CA LEU A 303 15.62 -33.79 9.80
C LEU A 303 16.11 -35.17 10.23
N LYS A 304 17.39 -35.44 10.00
CA LYS A 304 18.12 -36.59 10.53
C LYS A 304 18.59 -36.27 11.95
N ALA A 305 18.79 -37.30 12.77
CA ALA A 305 19.50 -37.14 14.04
C ALA A 305 20.93 -36.64 13.78
N GLY A 306 21.36 -35.60 14.50
CA GLY A 306 22.64 -34.93 14.31
C GLY A 306 22.52 -33.64 13.49
N TRP A 307 23.59 -33.31 12.74
CA TRP A 307 23.66 -32.08 11.96
C TRP A 307 22.95 -32.21 10.62
N ASN A 308 22.09 -31.24 10.33
CA ASN A 308 21.34 -31.12 9.10
C ASN A 308 21.80 -29.90 8.34
N ARG A 309 22.22 -30.06 7.09
CA ARG A 309 22.71 -28.96 6.26
C ARG A 309 21.54 -28.26 5.59
N PHE A 310 21.36 -26.97 5.86
CA PHE A 310 20.45 -26.09 5.12
C PHE A 310 21.23 -25.27 4.12
N LEU A 311 20.92 -25.46 2.84
CA LEU A 311 21.49 -24.69 1.74
C LEU A 311 20.36 -23.95 1.02
N CYS A 312 20.39 -22.63 1.12
CA CYS A 312 19.40 -21.74 0.51
C CYS A 312 20.04 -21.01 -0.66
N PHE A 313 19.35 -20.95 -1.79
CA PHE A 313 19.67 -20.08 -2.91
C PHE A 313 18.60 -19.02 -3.01
N GLN A 314 18.99 -17.78 -3.27
CA GLN A 314 18.06 -16.66 -3.37
C GLN A 314 18.49 -15.73 -4.51
N GLU A 315 17.56 -15.48 -5.44
CA GLU A 315 17.76 -14.51 -6.52
C GLU A 315 17.31 -13.15 -6.03
N ILE A 316 18.25 -12.23 -5.80
CA ILE A 316 17.95 -10.94 -5.19
C ILE A 316 17.95 -9.79 -6.20
N SER A 317 17.17 -8.77 -5.87
CA SER A 317 17.17 -7.46 -6.55
C SER A 317 18.12 -6.46 -5.85
N SER A 318 17.94 -5.16 -6.07
CA SER A 318 18.79 -4.11 -5.49
C SER A 318 18.60 -3.92 -3.98
N ASP A 319 17.42 -4.23 -3.45
CA ASP A 319 17.05 -3.95 -2.06
C ASP A 319 16.40 -5.18 -1.39
N PRO A 320 17.10 -6.32 -1.27
CA PRO A 320 16.49 -7.57 -0.84
C PRO A 320 16.28 -7.67 0.67
N MET A 321 15.17 -8.28 1.08
CA MET A 321 14.87 -8.47 2.51
C MET A 321 15.70 -9.59 3.15
N GLY A 322 16.14 -10.58 2.35
CA GLY A 322 16.76 -11.80 2.87
C GLY A 322 15.75 -12.92 3.09
N LEU A 323 16.06 -13.90 3.94
CA LEU A 323 15.25 -15.11 4.10
C LEU A 323 15.16 -15.51 5.57
N MET A 324 13.95 -15.87 6.00
CA MET A 324 13.66 -16.39 7.34
C MET A 324 13.04 -17.78 7.25
N LEU A 325 13.53 -18.68 8.09
CA LEU A 325 12.99 -20.00 8.37
C LEU A 325 12.42 -19.99 9.79
N LEU A 326 11.14 -20.34 9.93
CA LEU A 326 10.42 -20.43 11.19
C LEU A 326 10.00 -21.88 11.41
N PHE A 327 10.14 -22.38 12.64
CA PHE A 327 9.74 -23.72 13.02
C PHE A 327 8.71 -23.59 14.15
N PRO A 328 7.45 -23.25 13.83
CA PRO A 328 6.46 -22.82 14.82
C PRO A 328 6.18 -23.88 15.89
N GLU A 329 6.32 -25.16 15.54
CA GLU A 329 6.06 -26.31 16.42
C GLU A 329 7.31 -26.82 17.16
N THR A 330 8.48 -26.21 16.92
CA THR A 330 9.76 -26.62 17.50
C THR A 330 10.26 -25.56 18.47
N ALA A 331 10.58 -25.93 19.70
CA ALA A 331 11.10 -24.98 20.68
C ALA A 331 12.48 -24.43 20.26
N LYS A 332 12.75 -23.15 20.57
CA LYS A 332 14.00 -22.44 20.23
C LYS A 332 15.29 -23.19 20.57
N ASN A 333 15.29 -23.92 21.69
CA ASN A 333 16.47 -24.66 22.17
C ASN A 333 16.55 -26.11 21.65
N ASP A 334 15.55 -26.60 20.92
CA ASP A 334 15.54 -27.96 20.36
C ASP A 334 16.13 -28.04 18.96
N LEU A 335 16.24 -26.91 18.25
CA LEU A 335 16.88 -26.82 16.95
C LEU A 335 17.87 -25.65 16.93
N ILE A 336 19.16 -25.95 16.97
CA ILE A 336 20.23 -24.94 17.09
C ILE A 336 20.94 -24.79 15.75
N PHE A 337 21.06 -23.55 15.28
CA PHE A 337 21.72 -23.20 14.03
C PHE A 337 23.17 -22.75 14.23
N ARG A 338 24.07 -23.27 13.39
CA ARG A 338 25.52 -23.01 13.39
C ARG A 338 26.07 -22.90 11.97
N ARG A 339 27.13 -22.12 11.80
CA ARG A 339 27.78 -21.92 10.48
C ARG A 339 28.44 -23.18 9.94
N GLU A 340 28.82 -24.09 10.84
CA GLU A 340 29.44 -25.38 10.52
C GLU A 340 28.78 -26.48 11.37
N SER A 341 28.98 -27.74 10.99
CA SER A 341 28.45 -28.91 11.70
C SER A 341 29.22 -29.21 13.00
N SER A 342 29.32 -28.23 13.90
CA SER A 342 30.00 -28.31 15.18
C SER A 342 29.34 -27.40 16.21
N MET A 343 29.22 -27.88 17.46
CA MET A 343 28.68 -27.08 18.56
C MET A 343 29.62 -25.93 18.95
N GLU A 344 30.91 -26.05 18.65
CA GLU A 344 31.93 -25.01 18.87
C GLU A 344 31.88 -23.90 17.81
N SER A 345 31.17 -24.14 16.69
CA SER A 345 30.98 -23.14 15.65
C SER A 345 30.12 -21.98 16.15
N LEU A 346 30.27 -20.82 15.52
CA LEU A 346 29.44 -19.65 15.79
C LEU A 346 28.05 -19.81 15.15
N SER A 347 27.05 -19.16 15.73
CA SER A 347 25.72 -19.04 15.12
C SER A 347 25.74 -18.25 13.81
N GLY A 348 24.73 -18.48 12.98
CA GLY A 348 24.48 -17.71 11.77
C GLY A 348 24.86 -18.43 10.49
N TRP A 349 25.07 -17.64 9.44
CA TRP A 349 25.11 -18.13 8.06
C TRP A 349 26.43 -17.84 7.38
N ARG A 350 26.79 -18.66 6.40
CA ARG A 350 27.81 -18.32 5.39
C ARG A 350 27.10 -17.97 4.09
N ILE A 351 27.44 -16.86 3.47
CA ILE A 351 26.81 -16.37 2.24
C ILE A 351 27.87 -16.17 1.17
N SER A 352 27.62 -16.63 -0.06
CA SER A 352 28.51 -16.47 -1.21
C SER A 352 27.71 -16.07 -2.45
N GLY A 353 28.23 -15.09 -3.19
CA GLY A 353 27.61 -14.61 -4.43
C GLY A 353 28.09 -13.20 -4.81
N PRO A 354 27.57 -12.65 -5.93
CA PRO A 354 26.59 -13.28 -6.80
C PRO A 354 27.20 -14.47 -7.56
N LEU A 355 26.42 -15.53 -7.72
CA LEU A 355 26.79 -16.76 -8.39
C LEU A 355 26.54 -16.64 -9.89
N ARG A 356 27.31 -17.39 -10.69
CA ARG A 356 27.06 -17.56 -12.13
C ARG A 356 25.90 -18.53 -12.42
N ILE A 357 25.45 -19.26 -11.41
CA ILE A 357 24.42 -20.29 -11.53
C ILE A 357 23.06 -19.60 -11.40
N PRO A 358 22.19 -19.64 -12.42
CA PRO A 358 20.83 -19.12 -12.27
C PRO A 358 20.05 -19.90 -11.22
N LEU A 359 19.10 -19.27 -10.53
CA LEU A 359 18.35 -19.90 -9.44
C LEU A 359 17.75 -21.27 -9.82
N SER A 360 17.18 -21.41 -11.02
CA SER A 360 16.56 -22.65 -11.52
C SER A 360 17.54 -23.82 -11.72
N PHE A 361 18.84 -23.56 -11.78
CA PHE A 361 19.90 -24.58 -11.88
C PHE A 361 20.62 -24.81 -10.54
N SER A 362 20.13 -24.21 -9.47
CA SER A 362 20.70 -24.41 -8.13
C SER A 362 20.55 -25.87 -7.70
N SER A 363 21.57 -26.38 -7.01
CA SER A 363 21.66 -27.80 -6.67
C SER A 363 22.40 -27.98 -5.35
N ALA A 364 21.99 -28.99 -4.59
CA ALA A 364 22.67 -29.48 -3.39
C ALA A 364 24.18 -29.73 -3.57
N SER A 365 24.62 -30.02 -4.79
CA SER A 365 26.04 -30.24 -5.14
C SER A 365 26.94 -29.01 -4.95
N PHE A 366 26.37 -27.81 -4.76
CA PHE A 366 27.13 -26.61 -4.42
C PHE A 366 27.83 -26.78 -3.06
N SER A 367 29.10 -26.39 -2.98
CA SER A 367 29.92 -26.52 -1.77
C SER A 367 30.39 -25.15 -1.31
N MET A 368 29.86 -24.68 -0.17
CA MET A 368 30.22 -23.39 0.44
C MET A 368 31.67 -23.35 0.91
N GLU A 369 32.20 -24.47 1.41
CA GLU A 369 33.59 -24.57 1.87
C GLU A 369 34.63 -24.25 0.78
N ARG A 370 34.30 -24.53 -0.49
CA ARG A 370 35.18 -24.27 -1.65
C ARG A 370 35.11 -22.81 -2.15
N ARG A 371 34.33 -21.95 -1.48
CA ARG A 371 34.14 -20.55 -1.87
C ARG A 371 35.05 -19.64 -1.06
N ASN A 372 35.96 -18.94 -1.75
CA ASN A 372 36.85 -17.95 -1.13
C ASN A 372 36.16 -16.61 -0.87
N ASP A 373 35.00 -16.39 -1.49
CA ASP A 373 34.15 -15.20 -1.38
C ASP A 373 33.06 -15.34 -0.31
N ALA A 374 33.04 -16.44 0.44
CA ALA A 374 32.03 -16.66 1.46
C ALA A 374 32.22 -15.72 2.67
N VAL A 375 31.18 -14.96 2.99
CA VAL A 375 31.12 -14.05 4.15
C VAL A 375 30.27 -14.67 5.24
N SER A 376 30.71 -14.57 6.49
CA SER A 376 29.93 -15.05 7.64
C SER A 376 29.05 -13.94 8.21
N VAL A 377 27.78 -14.23 8.42
CA VAL A 377 26.77 -13.28 8.92
C VAL A 377 26.27 -13.75 10.30
N LEU A 378 26.04 -12.80 11.21
CA LEU A 378 25.39 -13.03 12.51
C LEU A 378 23.93 -12.57 12.43
N PRO A 379 22.96 -13.40 12.86
CA PRO A 379 21.56 -13.00 12.97
C PRO A 379 21.40 -12.16 14.24
N LEU A 380 21.60 -10.85 14.13
CA LEU A 380 21.39 -9.89 15.22
C LEU A 380 19.94 -9.39 15.20
N ASP A 381 19.38 -9.06 16.36
CA ASP A 381 17.97 -8.66 16.48
C ASP A 381 17.61 -7.45 15.61
N GLN A 382 18.51 -6.48 15.50
CA GLN A 382 18.35 -5.31 14.61
C GLN A 382 18.25 -5.68 13.12
N HIS A 383 18.65 -6.89 12.71
CA HIS A 383 18.64 -7.36 11.31
C HIS A 383 17.57 -8.42 11.03
N VAL A 384 16.63 -8.63 11.96
CA VAL A 384 15.45 -9.46 11.68
C VAL A 384 14.79 -8.94 10.40
N ASN A 385 14.69 -9.80 9.39
CA ASN A 385 14.26 -9.44 8.04
C ASN A 385 12.74 -9.33 7.89
N ASP A 386 11.98 -10.08 8.70
CA ASP A 386 10.52 -10.01 8.74
C ASP A 386 10.04 -10.00 10.19
N ILE A 387 9.83 -8.79 10.71
CA ILE A 387 9.44 -8.60 12.09
C ILE A 387 8.01 -9.07 12.37
N SER A 388 7.13 -8.99 11.36
CA SER A 388 5.74 -9.43 11.48
C SER A 388 5.66 -10.95 11.68
N ALA A 389 6.47 -11.70 10.92
CA ALA A 389 6.57 -13.14 11.07
C ALA A 389 7.26 -13.54 12.38
N PHE A 390 8.31 -12.82 12.80
CA PHE A 390 8.97 -13.03 14.10
C PHE A 390 7.99 -12.88 15.27
N LEU A 391 7.31 -11.73 15.38
CA LEU A 391 6.33 -11.50 16.44
C LEU A 391 5.16 -12.48 16.36
N GLY A 392 4.75 -12.88 15.15
CA GLY A 392 3.71 -13.89 14.95
C GLY A 392 4.07 -15.27 15.50
N SER A 393 5.36 -15.55 15.69
CA SER A 393 5.87 -16.79 16.31
C SER A 393 6.15 -16.67 17.82
N CYS A 394 6.06 -15.46 18.39
CA CYS A 394 6.29 -15.21 19.80
C CYS A 394 5.08 -15.60 20.65
N LYS A 395 5.33 -15.85 21.95
CA LYS A 395 4.25 -15.97 22.94
C LYS A 395 4.11 -14.69 23.74
N PHE A 396 2.88 -14.22 23.86
CA PHE A 396 2.53 -13.03 24.61
C PHE A 396 1.79 -13.42 25.90
N SER A 397 2.07 -12.70 26.99
CA SER A 397 1.39 -12.87 28.27
C SER A 397 1.10 -11.50 28.88
N VAL A 398 -0.17 -11.17 29.02
CA VAL A 398 -0.60 -9.96 29.74
C VAL A 398 -0.21 -10.05 31.22
N LYS A 399 0.38 -8.96 31.73
CA LYS A 399 0.74 -8.80 33.16
C LYS A 399 -0.12 -7.76 33.85
N ARG A 400 -0.54 -6.72 33.12
CA ARG A 400 -1.23 -5.55 33.68
C ARG A 400 -2.31 -5.07 32.72
N GLN A 401 -3.42 -4.64 33.30
CA GLN A 401 -4.48 -3.90 32.60
C GLN A 401 -4.32 -2.40 32.89
N GLY A 402 -4.60 -1.57 31.89
CA GLY A 402 -4.49 -0.11 31.98
C GLY A 402 -3.10 0.46 31.68
N PRO A 403 -2.88 1.74 32.02
CA PRO A 403 -1.79 2.55 31.47
C PRO A 403 -0.39 2.05 31.87
N VAL A 404 0.58 2.29 30.98
CA VAL A 404 1.99 1.95 31.16
C VAL A 404 2.81 3.22 31.34
N SER A 405 3.77 3.20 32.27
CA SER A 405 4.68 4.33 32.53
C SER A 405 6.01 4.21 31.79
N GLY A 406 6.28 3.04 31.22
CA GLY A 406 7.51 2.69 30.51
C GLY A 406 7.50 1.20 30.17
N LEU A 407 8.19 0.82 29.11
CA LEU A 407 8.36 -0.55 28.64
C LEU A 407 9.85 -0.88 28.59
N HIS A 408 10.22 -2.07 29.03
CA HIS A 408 11.58 -2.59 28.93
C HIS A 408 11.70 -3.63 27.82
N THR A 409 12.92 -4.10 27.57
CA THR A 409 13.19 -5.23 26.66
C THR A 409 12.24 -6.40 26.95
N ASP A 410 11.67 -6.97 25.88
CA ASP A 410 10.70 -8.07 25.90
C ASP A 410 9.32 -7.71 26.50
N GLU A 411 9.01 -6.42 26.64
CA GLU A 411 7.69 -5.93 27.06
C GLU A 411 6.88 -5.33 25.90
N PHE A 412 5.56 -5.36 26.04
CA PHE A 412 4.63 -4.79 25.07
C PHE A 412 3.47 -4.07 25.76
N ALA A 413 2.84 -3.13 25.04
CA ALA A 413 1.57 -2.52 25.39
C ALA A 413 0.63 -2.54 24.18
N VAL A 414 -0.66 -2.79 24.44
CA VAL A 414 -1.74 -2.75 23.44
C VAL A 414 -2.68 -1.59 23.74
N TYR A 415 -3.02 -0.84 22.70
CA TYR A 415 -3.92 0.31 22.71
C TYR A 415 -5.16 -0.04 21.89
N ASP A 416 -6.35 0.25 22.42
CA ASP A 416 -7.62 0.18 21.68
C ASP A 416 -7.94 1.59 21.19
N LEU A 417 -8.13 1.74 19.88
CA LEU A 417 -8.50 3.02 19.26
C LEU A 417 -10.00 3.33 19.40
N GLU A 418 -10.71 2.52 20.21
CA GLU A 418 -12.14 2.53 20.55
C GLU A 418 -13.04 2.08 19.38
N GLU A 419 -12.69 2.53 18.18
CA GLU A 419 -13.30 2.16 16.92
C GLU A 419 -12.22 1.86 15.87
N PHE A 420 -12.65 1.33 14.73
CA PHE A 420 -11.75 1.22 13.59
C PHE A 420 -11.36 2.61 13.08
N ARG A 421 -10.08 2.83 12.79
CA ARG A 421 -9.57 4.10 12.24
C ARG A 421 -8.70 3.81 11.03
N TYR A 422 -8.84 4.63 9.99
CA TYR A 422 -7.93 4.63 8.84
C TYR A 422 -7.12 5.93 8.81
N GLY A 423 -5.80 5.79 8.84
CA GLY A 423 -4.89 6.92 8.86
C GLY A 423 -3.51 6.57 9.40
N PHE A 424 -2.89 7.49 10.13
CA PHE A 424 -1.48 7.40 10.51
C PHE A 424 -1.33 7.22 12.02
N PRO A 425 -0.68 6.15 12.50
CA PRO A 425 -0.19 6.15 13.87
C PRO A 425 0.89 7.24 14.02
N ILE A 426 0.79 7.99 15.13
CA ILE A 426 1.77 8.99 15.54
C ILE A 426 2.30 8.54 16.89
N LEU A 427 3.61 8.37 17.00
CA LEU A 427 4.27 7.91 18.21
C LEU A 427 5.32 8.91 18.63
N ASP A 428 5.07 9.60 19.74
CA ASP A 428 6.12 10.28 20.49
C ASP A 428 6.69 9.29 21.51
N ILE A 429 8.00 9.18 21.60
CA ILE A 429 8.64 8.12 22.40
C ILE A 429 9.99 8.58 22.94
N ASP A 430 10.14 8.50 24.27
CA ASP A 430 11.41 8.75 24.95
C ASP A 430 12.16 7.42 25.13
N GLY A 431 13.45 7.42 24.82
CA GLY A 431 14.29 6.22 24.90
C GLY A 431 15.78 6.55 24.73
N THR A 432 16.59 5.50 24.63
CA THR A 432 18.04 5.60 24.45
C THR A 432 18.44 5.29 23.01
N GLU A 433 19.56 5.85 22.55
CA GLU A 433 20.12 5.55 21.23
C GLU A 433 20.31 4.03 21.02
N GLY A 434 19.75 3.51 19.93
CA GLY A 434 19.85 2.10 19.54
C GLY A 434 18.88 1.16 20.26
N ASP A 435 17.91 1.70 21.01
CA ASP A 435 16.70 0.99 21.40
C ASP A 435 15.86 0.65 20.16
N ILE A 436 15.15 -0.47 20.21
CA ILE A 436 14.42 -1.04 19.08
C ILE A 436 12.97 -1.27 19.49
N VAL A 437 12.08 -0.54 18.84
CA VAL A 437 10.64 -0.55 19.12
C VAL A 437 9.87 -0.90 17.85
N ASP A 438 8.92 -1.81 17.97
CA ASP A 438 8.05 -2.20 16.86
C ASP A 438 6.61 -1.74 17.09
N VAL A 439 5.95 -1.28 16.03
CA VAL A 439 4.56 -0.79 16.03
C VAL A 439 3.73 -1.69 15.13
N THR A 440 2.87 -2.51 15.74
CA THR A 440 1.96 -3.43 15.03
C THR A 440 0.55 -2.87 14.98
N CYS A 441 -0.01 -2.69 13.78
CA CYS A 441 -1.40 -2.28 13.58
C CYS A 441 -2.30 -3.48 13.27
N GLY A 442 -3.50 -3.59 13.87
CA GLY A 442 -4.39 -4.71 13.55
C GLY A 442 -5.86 -4.46 13.84
N LEU A 443 -6.71 -5.32 13.26
CA LEU A 443 -8.16 -5.27 13.44
C LEU A 443 -8.66 -6.11 14.62
N THR A 444 -7.90 -7.14 14.97
CA THR A 444 -8.28 -8.15 15.95
C THR A 444 -7.09 -8.50 16.83
N LEU A 445 -7.39 -8.99 18.03
CA LEU A 445 -6.42 -9.62 18.91
C LEU A 445 -6.39 -11.13 18.65
N THR A 446 -5.19 -11.69 18.66
CA THR A 446 -4.95 -13.14 18.64
C THR A 446 -4.44 -13.54 20.01
N GLY A 447 -5.34 -14.01 20.88
CA GLY A 447 -5.06 -14.16 22.31
C GLY A 447 -4.82 -12.79 22.96
N ASP A 448 -3.62 -12.58 23.47
CA ASP A 448 -3.22 -11.41 24.27
C ASP A 448 -2.57 -10.28 23.44
N ALA A 449 -2.36 -10.49 22.14
CA ALA A 449 -1.59 -9.57 21.29
C ALA A 449 -2.33 -9.21 20.00
N VAL A 450 -1.89 -8.12 19.37
CA VAL A 450 -2.36 -7.74 18.03
C VAL A 450 -1.74 -8.67 17.00
N SER A 451 -2.53 -9.15 16.03
CA SER A 451 -2.01 -10.02 14.98
C SER A 451 -0.99 -9.27 14.11
N SER A 452 0.28 -9.65 14.20
CA SER A 452 1.37 -9.00 13.45
C SER A 452 1.45 -9.44 12.00
N ILE A 453 0.96 -10.66 11.72
CA ILE A 453 0.91 -11.26 10.39
C ILE A 453 -0.43 -12.01 10.22
N GLY A 454 -0.94 -12.10 9.00
CA GLY A 454 -2.17 -12.83 8.69
C GLY A 454 -2.68 -12.57 7.26
N PRO A 455 -3.99 -12.76 7.00
CA PRO A 455 -4.59 -12.53 5.67
C PRO A 455 -4.45 -11.09 5.15
N LEU A 456 -4.31 -10.11 6.06
CA LEU A 456 -4.05 -8.70 5.70
C LEU A 456 -2.56 -8.42 5.48
N GLY A 457 -1.71 -9.45 5.62
CA GLY A 457 -0.27 -9.36 5.42
C GLY A 457 0.51 -9.04 6.68
N ARG A 458 1.68 -8.43 6.49
CA ARG A 458 2.63 -7.94 7.49
C ARG A 458 2.23 -6.55 7.96
N MET A 459 2.08 -6.40 9.26
CA MET A 459 1.44 -5.23 9.88
C MET A 459 2.32 -4.48 10.87
N THR A 460 3.62 -4.78 10.89
CA THR A 460 4.55 -4.27 11.89
C THR A 460 5.65 -3.44 11.25
N ASP A 461 5.79 -2.20 11.72
CA ASP A 461 6.86 -1.27 11.36
C ASP A 461 7.90 -1.20 12.52
N THR A 462 9.16 -0.87 12.25
CA THR A 462 10.27 -0.85 13.24
C THR A 462 10.94 0.52 13.35
N LEU A 463 11.15 0.98 14.58
CA LEU A 463 11.85 2.23 14.91
C LEU A 463 13.16 1.90 15.65
N LEU A 464 14.28 2.48 15.18
CA LEU A 464 15.51 2.59 15.96
C LEU A 464 15.56 3.99 16.56
N LEU A 465 15.63 4.08 17.88
CA LEU A 465 15.53 5.36 18.59
C LEU A 465 16.88 6.09 18.66
N ARG A 466 16.83 7.42 18.76
CA ARG A 466 17.91 8.23 19.32
C ARG A 466 17.69 8.51 20.79
N ASP A 467 18.71 9.07 21.42
CA ASP A 467 18.65 9.51 22.81
C ASP A 467 17.57 10.61 23.00
N GLY A 468 16.76 10.43 24.05
CA GLY A 468 15.68 11.33 24.45
C GLY A 468 14.41 11.18 23.62
N ASN A 469 13.71 12.30 23.39
CA ASN A 469 12.40 12.32 22.74
C ASN A 469 12.51 12.13 21.23
N ASN A 470 11.77 11.16 20.70
CA ASN A 470 11.61 10.86 19.29
C ASN A 470 10.15 11.09 18.87
N THR A 471 9.91 11.42 17.61
CA THR A 471 8.56 11.47 17.03
C THR A 471 8.58 10.74 15.70
N TRP A 472 7.60 9.85 15.50
CA TRP A 472 7.40 9.15 14.24
C TRP A 472 5.94 9.20 13.83
N MET A 473 5.71 9.46 12.54
CA MET A 473 4.43 9.26 11.88
C MET A 473 4.67 8.38 10.67
N ARG A 474 3.82 7.36 10.49
CA ARG A 474 3.89 6.48 9.33
C ARG A 474 3.70 7.26 8.01
N LEU A 475 4.38 6.87 6.93
CA LEU A 475 4.30 7.55 5.62
C LEU A 475 3.06 7.21 4.80
N VAL A 476 2.47 6.04 5.03
CA VAL A 476 1.28 5.60 4.28
C VAL A 476 0.19 5.23 5.30
N PRO A 477 -1.09 5.57 5.07
CA PRO A 477 -2.13 5.27 6.03
C PRO A 477 -2.38 3.75 6.17
N ARG A 478 -2.68 3.30 7.38
CA ARG A 478 -3.12 1.94 7.72
C ARG A 478 -4.49 1.99 8.39
N GLY A 479 -5.30 0.95 8.14
CA GLY A 479 -6.49 0.66 8.92
C GLY A 479 -6.13 -0.12 10.19
N ALA A 480 -6.59 0.34 11.35
CA ALA A 480 -6.35 -0.31 12.63
C ALA A 480 -7.54 -0.12 13.58
N ARG A 481 -7.75 -1.10 14.46
CA ARG A 481 -8.53 -0.94 15.69
C ARG A 481 -7.64 -1.02 16.92
N TYR A 482 -6.64 -1.88 16.86
CA TYR A 482 -5.66 -2.07 17.92
C TYR A 482 -4.27 -1.73 17.41
N ILE A 483 -3.47 -1.11 18.27
CA ILE A 483 -2.04 -0.89 18.03
C ILE A 483 -1.28 -1.54 19.17
N MET A 484 -0.24 -2.31 18.85
CA MET A 484 0.67 -2.88 19.82
C MET A 484 2.06 -2.28 19.65
N ILE A 485 2.61 -1.75 20.73
CA ILE A 485 4.00 -1.29 20.82
C ILE A 485 4.79 -2.37 21.54
N SER A 486 5.80 -2.93 20.89
CA SER A 486 6.66 -3.98 21.45
C SER A 486 8.11 -3.50 21.51
N VAL A 487 8.77 -3.65 22.66
CA VAL A 487 10.16 -3.24 22.85
C VAL A 487 11.06 -4.46 22.75
N ARG A 488 11.74 -4.62 21.60
CA ARG A 488 12.66 -5.74 21.37
C ARG A 488 14.00 -5.58 22.04
N LYS A 489 14.43 -4.34 22.22
CA LYS A 489 15.69 -4.02 22.88
C LYS A 489 15.57 -2.62 23.46
N ALA A 490 15.90 -2.47 24.73
CA ALA A 490 16.03 -1.19 25.36
C ALA A 490 17.16 -1.18 26.39
N ALA A 491 17.93 -0.09 26.43
CA ALA A 491 18.96 0.14 27.44
C ALA A 491 18.35 0.47 28.82
N ASP A 492 17.22 1.18 28.83
CA ASP A 492 16.41 1.50 30.01
C ASP A 492 14.90 1.42 29.67
N ALA A 493 14.02 2.05 30.45
CA ALA A 493 12.61 2.17 30.13
C ALA A 493 12.38 3.08 28.91
N VAL A 494 11.58 2.60 27.97
CA VAL A 494 11.07 3.37 26.83
C VAL A 494 9.66 3.85 27.13
N VAL A 495 9.36 5.13 26.92
CA VAL A 495 8.08 5.74 27.31
C VAL A 495 7.29 6.17 26.07
N PRO A 496 6.33 5.36 25.59
CA PRO A 496 5.52 5.70 24.41
C PRO A 496 4.31 6.60 24.76
N SER A 497 4.01 7.53 23.86
CA SER A 497 2.80 8.34 23.82
C SER A 497 2.18 8.22 22.43
N LEU A 498 1.11 7.42 22.33
CA LEU A 498 0.47 7.08 21.07
C LEU A 498 -0.69 8.03 20.76
N ARG A 499 -0.66 8.62 19.57
CA ARG A 499 -1.75 9.37 18.94
C ARG A 499 -2.09 8.72 17.59
N PHE A 500 -3.20 9.13 16.99
CA PHE A 500 -3.59 8.66 15.67
C PHE A 500 -4.23 9.78 14.86
N SER A 501 -3.71 10.02 13.66
CA SER A 501 -4.28 10.96 12.70
C SER A 501 -5.23 10.22 11.77
N SER A 502 -6.53 10.49 11.89
CA SER A 502 -7.59 9.82 11.12
C SER A 502 -8.07 10.69 9.97
N ALA A 503 -8.42 10.08 8.84
CA ALA A 503 -9.14 10.78 7.79
C ALA A 503 -10.55 11.13 8.31
N SER A 504 -10.89 12.42 8.32
CA SER A 504 -12.25 12.87 8.64
C SER A 504 -13.08 13.03 7.37
N SER A 505 -14.33 12.56 7.41
CA SER A 505 -15.26 12.67 6.28
C SER A 505 -16.61 13.16 6.77
N GLU A 506 -17.06 14.29 6.24
CA GLU A 506 -18.42 14.80 6.45
C GLU A 506 -19.45 14.08 5.56
N LEU A 507 -19.00 13.08 4.77
CA LEU A 507 -19.87 12.35 3.85
C LEU A 507 -21.05 11.71 4.58
N GLY A 508 -22.26 12.08 4.17
CA GLY A 508 -23.49 11.60 4.79
C GLY A 508 -23.72 12.07 6.22
N SER A 509 -23.11 13.18 6.66
CA SER A 509 -23.40 13.82 7.96
C SER A 509 -24.87 14.22 8.09
N ASP A 510 -25.52 14.51 6.96
CA ASP A 510 -26.86 15.09 6.90
C ASP A 510 -27.95 14.04 6.67
N THR A 511 -27.63 12.76 6.85
CA THR A 511 -28.53 11.64 6.54
C THR A 511 -28.89 10.85 7.78
N ASP A 512 -30.19 10.79 8.07
CA ASP A 512 -30.73 10.07 9.22
C ASP A 512 -31.61 8.90 8.76
N PHE A 513 -31.33 7.70 9.29
CA PHE A 513 -32.24 6.56 9.22
C PHE A 513 -32.47 6.07 10.65
N PHE A 514 -33.74 5.86 10.98
CA PHE A 514 -34.14 5.26 12.24
C PHE A 514 -35.42 4.45 12.04
N CYS A 515 -35.49 3.28 12.67
CA CYS A 515 -36.73 2.54 12.80
C CYS A 515 -36.83 1.88 14.18
N SER A 516 -37.96 1.22 14.45
CA SER A 516 -38.21 0.53 15.72
C SER A 516 -37.38 -0.75 15.92
N ASP A 517 -36.64 -1.19 14.91
CA ASP A 517 -35.76 -2.36 14.98
C ASP A 517 -34.31 -1.92 15.19
N GLU A 518 -33.80 -2.13 16.41
CA GLU A 518 -32.43 -1.76 16.78
C GLU A 518 -31.36 -2.49 15.96
N THR A 519 -31.69 -3.65 15.39
CA THR A 519 -30.78 -4.37 14.48
C THR A 519 -30.61 -3.58 13.20
N CYS A 520 -31.71 -3.07 12.63
CA CYS A 520 -31.67 -2.24 11.43
C CYS A 520 -30.91 -0.94 11.67
N ASN A 521 -31.11 -0.30 12.83
CA ASN A 521 -30.37 0.90 13.23
C ASN A 521 -28.86 0.62 13.32
N SER A 522 -28.49 -0.51 13.93
CA SER A 522 -27.09 -0.92 14.07
C SER A 522 -26.43 -1.23 12.71
N VAL A 523 -27.14 -1.95 11.83
CA VAL A 523 -26.68 -2.24 10.46
C VAL A 523 -26.49 -0.97 9.65
N TRP A 524 -27.43 -0.02 9.75
CA TRP A 524 -27.31 1.28 9.09
C TRP A 524 -26.05 2.02 9.56
N ASN A 525 -25.87 2.18 10.87
CA ASN A 525 -24.73 2.89 11.44
C ASN A 525 -23.39 2.28 11.01
N LEU A 526 -23.30 0.95 11.05
CA LEU A 526 -22.09 0.24 10.59
C LEU A 526 -21.86 0.41 9.09
N ALA A 527 -22.91 0.36 8.26
CA ALA A 527 -22.78 0.52 6.82
C ALA A 527 -22.32 1.94 6.43
N VAL A 528 -22.88 2.98 7.08
CA VAL A 528 -22.44 4.37 6.88
C VAL A 528 -20.99 4.54 7.32
N PHE A 529 -20.65 4.01 8.50
CA PHE A 529 -19.29 4.05 9.03
C PHE A 529 -18.29 3.40 8.07
N SER A 530 -18.53 2.15 7.64
CA SER A 530 -17.65 1.44 6.71
C SER A 530 -17.49 2.19 5.39
N LEU A 531 -18.58 2.76 4.85
CA LEU A 531 -18.51 3.51 3.61
C LEU A 531 -17.65 4.78 3.75
N ARG A 532 -17.68 5.48 4.90
CA ARG A 532 -16.81 6.64 5.16
C ARG A 532 -15.33 6.27 5.18
N GLN A 533 -15.00 5.05 5.59
CA GLN A 533 -13.62 4.53 5.60
C GLN A 533 -13.13 4.07 4.22
N CYS A 534 -14.06 3.73 3.33
CA CYS A 534 -13.77 3.29 1.96
C CYS A 534 -13.91 4.41 0.92
N VAL A 535 -14.40 5.59 1.30
CA VAL A 535 -14.60 6.71 0.39
C VAL A 535 -13.70 7.85 0.80
N ASN A 536 -12.46 7.72 0.32
CA ASN A 536 -11.41 8.67 0.59
C ASN A 536 -11.11 9.45 -0.70
N GLN A 537 -9.88 9.90 -0.89
CA GLN A 537 -9.36 10.39 -2.16
C GLN A 537 -9.66 9.48 -3.36
N ASN A 538 -10.16 8.25 -3.19
CA ASN A 538 -10.83 7.43 -4.20
C ASN A 538 -11.88 6.56 -3.50
N ILE A 539 -12.75 5.87 -4.25
CA ILE A 539 -13.63 4.84 -3.70
C ILE A 539 -12.82 3.54 -3.65
N ILE A 540 -12.24 3.21 -2.50
CA ILE A 540 -11.40 2.01 -2.32
C ILE A 540 -12.25 0.80 -1.91
N ASP A 541 -11.78 -0.40 -2.24
CA ASP A 541 -12.41 -1.67 -1.87
C ASP A 541 -12.39 -1.88 -0.36
N ASP A 542 -11.23 -1.71 0.25
CA ASP A 542 -11.05 -1.88 1.68
C ASP A 542 -9.84 -1.08 2.23
N PRO A 543 -9.89 -0.60 3.49
CA PRO A 543 -8.85 0.26 4.05
C PRO A 543 -7.61 -0.48 4.60
N CYS A 544 -7.60 -1.82 4.61
CA CYS A 544 -6.55 -2.61 5.27
C CYS A 544 -5.70 -3.45 4.30
N GLY A 545 -6.33 -3.93 3.23
CA GLY A 545 -5.81 -4.77 2.18
C GLY A 545 -5.40 -3.93 0.97
N ARG A 546 -5.94 -4.23 -0.21
CA ARG A 546 -5.41 -3.67 -1.48
C ARG A 546 -5.48 -2.16 -1.55
N ARG A 547 -6.47 -1.55 -0.86
CA ARG A 547 -6.74 -0.11 -0.86
C ARG A 547 -6.89 0.43 -2.28
N CYS A 548 -7.47 -0.37 -3.17
CA CYS A 548 -7.56 -0.09 -4.59
C CYS A 548 -8.98 0.26 -5.00
N GLN A 549 -9.13 1.12 -6.01
CA GLN A 549 -10.45 1.43 -6.55
C GLN A 549 -10.82 0.37 -7.59
N THR A 550 -11.66 -0.55 -7.17
CA THR A 550 -12.21 -1.62 -7.99
C THR A 550 -13.58 -1.24 -8.53
N LEU A 551 -13.85 -1.62 -9.77
CA LEU A 551 -15.08 -1.24 -10.47
C LEU A 551 -16.34 -1.78 -9.78
N PRO A 552 -16.39 -3.05 -9.32
CA PRO A 552 -17.59 -3.59 -8.68
C PRO A 552 -17.95 -2.89 -7.38
N GLU A 553 -16.97 -2.70 -6.50
CA GLU A 553 -17.16 -2.03 -5.20
C GLU A 553 -17.52 -0.56 -5.43
N ALA A 554 -16.83 0.15 -6.33
CA ALA A 554 -17.17 1.52 -6.68
C ALA A 554 -18.59 1.64 -7.25
N TYR A 555 -19.02 0.72 -8.11
CA TYR A 555 -20.39 0.66 -8.60
C TYR A 555 -21.39 0.45 -7.46
N VAL A 556 -21.16 -0.50 -6.56
CA VAL A 556 -22.06 -0.77 -5.42
C VAL A 556 -22.14 0.43 -4.48
N TYR A 557 -20.99 0.98 -4.08
CA TYR A 557 -20.90 2.12 -3.17
C TYR A 557 -21.51 3.38 -3.76
N SER A 558 -21.34 3.60 -5.07
CA SER A 558 -21.91 4.77 -5.76
C SER A 558 -23.43 4.89 -5.62
N ARG A 559 -24.14 3.75 -5.48
CA ARG A 559 -25.60 3.75 -5.31
C ARG A 559 -25.96 4.37 -3.97
N THR A 560 -25.24 4.04 -2.92
CA THR A 560 -25.46 4.66 -1.61
C THR A 560 -25.02 6.12 -1.64
N LEU A 561 -23.82 6.40 -2.18
CA LEU A 561 -23.24 7.74 -2.24
C LEU A 561 -24.11 8.74 -3.00
N SER A 562 -24.63 8.35 -4.16
CA SER A 562 -25.44 9.23 -5.00
C SER A 562 -26.79 9.52 -4.34
N TYR A 563 -27.47 8.47 -3.83
CA TYR A 563 -28.84 8.64 -3.34
C TYR A 563 -28.94 9.20 -1.91
N LEU A 564 -27.92 9.02 -1.08
CA LEU A 564 -28.01 9.29 0.35
C LEU A 564 -27.02 10.33 0.84
N PHE A 565 -25.76 10.31 0.38
CA PHE A 565 -24.67 10.98 1.08
C PHE A 565 -24.03 12.17 0.34
N GLY A 566 -24.61 12.61 -0.78
CA GLY A 566 -24.09 13.77 -1.52
C GLY A 566 -22.72 13.54 -2.17
N GLY A 567 -22.30 12.28 -2.36
CA GLY A 567 -20.99 11.92 -2.91
C GLY A 567 -20.90 12.02 -4.43
N ARG A 568 -21.53 13.03 -5.04
CA ARG A 568 -21.66 13.13 -6.50
C ARG A 568 -20.30 13.28 -7.18
N GLU A 569 -19.46 14.16 -6.67
CA GLU A 569 -18.16 14.50 -7.25
C GLU A 569 -17.21 13.29 -7.25
N ILE A 570 -17.18 12.54 -6.15
CA ILE A 570 -16.34 11.32 -6.04
C ILE A 570 -16.85 10.21 -6.95
N VAL A 571 -18.17 10.05 -7.08
CA VAL A 571 -18.79 9.09 -8.00
C VAL A 571 -18.48 9.45 -9.46
N GLU A 572 -18.65 10.72 -9.84
CA GLU A 572 -18.33 11.18 -11.19
C GLU A 572 -16.84 11.02 -11.52
N ARG A 573 -15.95 11.35 -10.56
CA ARG A 573 -14.51 11.13 -10.74
C ARG A 573 -14.18 9.66 -10.91
N ALA A 574 -14.75 8.78 -10.09
CA ALA A 574 -14.49 7.35 -10.18
C ALA A 574 -14.98 6.75 -11.51
N LEU A 575 -16.20 7.10 -11.97
CA LEU A 575 -16.71 6.74 -13.29
C LEU A 575 -15.78 7.17 -14.43
N ARG A 576 -15.28 8.41 -14.36
CA ARG A 576 -14.33 8.97 -15.34
C ARG A 576 -12.98 8.28 -15.27
N ASN A 577 -12.46 7.93 -14.10
CA ASN A 577 -11.20 7.20 -13.96
C ASN A 577 -11.23 5.90 -14.77
N PHE A 578 -12.30 5.11 -14.63
CA PHE A 578 -12.44 3.85 -15.39
C PHE A 578 -12.57 4.10 -16.90
N ALA A 579 -13.29 5.15 -17.31
CA ALA A 579 -13.40 5.53 -18.71
C ALA A 579 -12.04 5.97 -19.29
N ASP A 580 -11.30 6.82 -18.58
CA ASP A 580 -9.98 7.33 -18.96
C ASP A 580 -8.91 6.22 -19.02
N ALA A 581 -9.13 5.10 -18.33
CA ALA A 581 -8.26 3.92 -18.35
C ALA A 581 -8.71 2.85 -19.37
N GLN A 582 -9.72 3.14 -20.19
CA GLN A 582 -10.15 2.24 -21.26
C GLN A 582 -9.00 2.00 -22.24
N LEU A 583 -8.78 0.74 -22.59
CA LEU A 583 -7.74 0.34 -23.55
C LEU A 583 -8.19 0.61 -24.98
N GLU A 584 -7.25 0.65 -25.92
CA GLU A 584 -7.49 0.98 -27.33
C GLU A 584 -8.45 0.01 -28.02
N ASN A 585 -8.57 -1.21 -27.51
CA ASN A 585 -9.51 -2.21 -28.00
C ASN A 585 -10.92 -2.11 -27.40
N GLY A 586 -11.16 -1.18 -26.47
CA GLY A 586 -12.43 -0.92 -25.80
C GLY A 586 -12.61 -1.57 -24.43
N MET A 587 -11.65 -2.35 -23.95
CA MET A 587 -11.71 -2.95 -22.61
C MET A 587 -11.65 -1.88 -21.52
N ILE A 588 -12.56 -1.94 -20.55
CA ILE A 588 -12.46 -1.18 -19.29
C ILE A 588 -11.89 -2.10 -18.21
N MET A 589 -10.87 -1.61 -17.50
CA MET A 589 -10.16 -2.37 -16.48
C MET A 589 -10.98 -2.53 -15.18
N LYS A 590 -10.72 -3.62 -14.46
CA LYS A 590 -11.36 -3.96 -13.17
C LYS A 590 -10.87 -3.07 -12.03
N ILE A 591 -9.63 -2.61 -12.08
CA ILE A 591 -8.98 -1.84 -11.00
C ILE A 591 -8.31 -0.60 -11.61
N VAL A 592 -8.68 0.59 -11.13
CA VAL A 592 -8.15 1.87 -11.62
C VAL A 592 -8.15 2.94 -10.51
N PRO A 593 -7.03 3.65 -10.28
CA PRO A 593 -5.71 3.45 -10.90
C PRO A 593 -4.98 2.24 -10.34
N SER A 594 -4.10 1.64 -11.14
CA SER A 594 -3.34 0.44 -10.77
C SER A 594 -2.06 0.35 -11.58
N GLY A 595 -1.02 -0.24 -10.98
CA GLY A 595 0.21 -0.64 -11.68
C GLY A 595 0.07 -1.95 -12.45
N VAL A 596 -1.05 -2.65 -12.27
CA VAL A 596 -1.38 -3.96 -12.86
C VAL A 596 -2.59 -3.82 -13.78
N TYR A 597 -2.48 -4.40 -14.97
CA TYR A 597 -3.60 -4.56 -15.90
C TYR A 597 -4.47 -5.72 -15.43
N SER A 598 -5.68 -5.38 -14.97
CA SER A 598 -6.67 -6.34 -14.48
C SER A 598 -7.98 -6.14 -15.22
N TYR A 599 -8.58 -7.24 -15.69
CA TYR A 599 -9.80 -7.19 -16.47
C TYR A 599 -10.70 -8.40 -16.18
N SER A 600 -12.01 -8.15 -16.14
CA SER A 600 -13.01 -9.20 -16.27
C SER A 600 -14.24 -8.66 -17.03
N PRO A 601 -14.91 -9.49 -17.85
CA PRO A 601 -16.01 -9.02 -18.69
C PRO A 601 -17.22 -8.57 -17.87
N ASP A 602 -17.54 -9.26 -16.79
CA ASP A 602 -18.66 -8.91 -15.93
C ASP A 602 -18.47 -7.56 -15.23
N THR A 603 -17.26 -7.25 -14.77
CA THR A 603 -16.97 -5.96 -14.14
C THR A 603 -16.98 -4.81 -15.14
N ALA A 604 -16.45 -5.02 -16.35
CA ALA A 604 -16.56 -4.03 -17.42
C ALA A 604 -18.03 -3.73 -17.80
N LEU A 605 -18.91 -4.73 -17.79
CA LEU A 605 -20.35 -4.52 -18.03
C LEU A 605 -21.02 -3.70 -16.92
N LEU A 606 -20.59 -3.84 -15.65
CA LEU A 606 -21.11 -3.03 -14.54
C LEU A 606 -20.89 -1.53 -14.75
N TRP A 607 -19.86 -1.11 -15.48
CA TRP A 607 -19.62 0.30 -15.80
C TRP A 607 -20.80 0.92 -16.58
N ILE A 608 -21.42 0.17 -17.48
CA ILE A 608 -22.58 0.63 -18.26
C ILE A 608 -23.79 0.80 -17.33
N LEU A 609 -24.00 -0.14 -16.41
CA LEU A 609 -25.07 -0.06 -15.41
C LEU A 609 -24.84 1.12 -14.46
N TRP A 610 -23.58 1.38 -14.12
CA TRP A 610 -23.19 2.52 -13.28
C TRP A 610 -23.49 3.84 -13.98
N LEU A 611 -23.14 3.98 -15.25
CA LEU A 611 -23.42 5.17 -16.04
C LEU A 611 -24.93 5.43 -16.16
N GLU A 612 -25.75 4.38 -16.39
CA GLU A 612 -27.22 4.50 -16.37
C GLU A 612 -27.73 4.98 -15.00
N ASN A 613 -27.20 4.43 -13.91
CA ASN A 613 -27.59 4.83 -12.58
C ASN A 613 -27.24 6.31 -12.30
N HIS A 614 -26.02 6.73 -12.65
CA HIS A 614 -25.59 8.12 -12.54
C HIS A 614 -26.48 9.07 -13.35
N TRP A 615 -26.82 8.70 -14.59
CA TRP A 615 -27.75 9.45 -15.43
C TRP A 615 -29.14 9.58 -14.78
N ASN A 616 -29.71 8.47 -14.30
CA ASN A 616 -31.03 8.48 -13.67
C ASN A 616 -31.06 9.34 -12.39
N HIS A 617 -29.94 9.42 -11.68
CA HIS A 617 -29.83 10.23 -10.48
C HIS A 617 -29.60 11.72 -10.77
N THR A 618 -28.72 12.04 -11.73
CA THR A 618 -28.24 13.43 -11.93
C THR A 618 -28.91 14.16 -13.10
N GLY A 619 -29.38 13.43 -14.11
CA GLY A 619 -29.78 14.01 -15.40
C GLY A 619 -28.66 14.80 -16.12
N SER A 620 -27.39 14.57 -15.76
CA SER A 620 -26.27 15.37 -16.23
C SER A 620 -25.95 15.08 -17.70
N ARG A 621 -26.55 15.86 -18.61
CA ARG A 621 -26.40 15.66 -20.05
C ARG A 621 -24.96 15.83 -20.52
N GLU A 622 -24.27 16.85 -20.02
CA GLU A 622 -22.86 17.11 -20.34
C GLU A 622 -21.97 15.94 -19.91
N PHE A 623 -22.20 15.38 -18.71
CA PHE A 623 -21.45 14.22 -18.24
C PHE A 623 -21.72 13.01 -19.15
N LEU A 624 -22.99 12.69 -19.43
CA LEU A 624 -23.35 11.56 -20.28
C LEU A 624 -22.74 11.70 -21.68
N GLU A 625 -22.88 12.87 -22.32
CA GLU A 625 -22.28 13.15 -23.63
C GLU A 625 -20.76 12.92 -23.63
N SER A 626 -20.07 13.27 -22.54
CA SER A 626 -18.62 13.01 -22.40
C SER A 626 -18.26 11.53 -22.26
N MET A 627 -19.20 10.68 -21.82
CA MET A 627 -18.99 9.24 -21.62
C MET A 627 -19.40 8.38 -22.83
N ILE A 628 -20.23 8.90 -23.75
CA ILE A 628 -20.69 8.16 -24.94
C ILE A 628 -19.55 7.53 -25.77
N PRO A 629 -18.44 8.23 -26.08
CA PRO A 629 -17.37 7.60 -26.87
C PRO A 629 -16.79 6.34 -26.22
N HIS A 630 -16.73 6.32 -24.89
CA HIS A 630 -16.23 5.18 -24.12
C HIS A 630 -17.25 4.03 -24.11
N LEU A 631 -18.54 4.36 -24.00
CA LEU A 631 -19.64 3.40 -24.13
C LEU A 631 -19.65 2.74 -25.51
N ASP A 632 -19.50 3.54 -26.58
CA ASP A 632 -19.44 3.06 -27.96
C ASP A 632 -18.29 2.05 -28.13
N GLN A 633 -17.09 2.40 -27.63
CA GLN A 633 -15.91 1.55 -27.76
C GLN A 633 -16.03 0.26 -26.93
N LEU A 634 -16.62 0.34 -25.74
CA LEU A 634 -16.86 -0.83 -24.89
C LEU A 634 -17.88 -1.79 -25.53
N LEU A 635 -18.99 -1.27 -26.05
CA LEU A 635 -19.98 -2.08 -26.75
C LEU A 635 -19.41 -2.66 -28.04
N HIS A 636 -18.58 -1.91 -28.76
CA HIS A 636 -17.86 -2.43 -29.92
C HIS A 636 -17.01 -3.64 -29.54
N PHE A 637 -16.24 -3.54 -28.45
CA PHE A 637 -15.46 -4.65 -27.92
C PHE A 637 -16.32 -5.90 -27.67
N PHE A 638 -17.41 -5.76 -26.89
CA PHE A 638 -18.31 -6.90 -26.59
C PHE A 638 -18.96 -7.50 -27.84
N ARG A 639 -19.33 -6.68 -28.84
CA ARG A 639 -19.90 -7.17 -30.12
C ARG A 639 -18.91 -8.01 -30.94
N LYS A 640 -17.61 -7.90 -30.69
CA LYS A 640 -16.56 -8.68 -31.39
C LYS A 640 -16.20 -10.00 -30.71
N ILE A 641 -16.71 -10.26 -29.50
CA ILE A 641 -16.42 -11.49 -28.75
C ILE A 641 -17.16 -12.72 -29.32
N PRO A 642 -18.49 -12.66 -29.57
CA PRO A 642 -19.23 -13.80 -30.11
C PRO A 642 -18.70 -14.25 -31.48
N PRO A 643 -18.84 -15.53 -31.84
CA PRO A 643 -18.66 -16.00 -33.21
C PRO A 643 -19.56 -15.26 -34.21
N ALA A 644 -19.16 -15.22 -35.48
CA ALA A 644 -19.94 -14.55 -36.52
C ALA A 644 -21.37 -15.13 -36.60
N GLY A 645 -22.37 -14.25 -36.49
CA GLY A 645 -23.79 -14.63 -36.50
C GLY A 645 -24.40 -14.90 -35.12
N ASP A 646 -23.58 -15.04 -34.08
CA ASP A 646 -24.00 -15.24 -32.69
C ASP A 646 -24.04 -13.90 -31.91
N VAL A 647 -24.65 -13.92 -30.72
CA VAL A 647 -24.70 -12.81 -29.76
C VAL A 647 -24.25 -13.22 -28.36
N LEU A 648 -24.14 -14.53 -28.07
CA LEU A 648 -23.71 -15.04 -26.78
C LEU A 648 -22.20 -14.83 -26.57
N LEU A 649 -21.83 -14.41 -25.37
CA LEU A 649 -20.45 -14.25 -24.92
C LEU A 649 -19.92 -15.59 -24.39
N PRO A 650 -19.00 -16.28 -25.10
CA PRO A 650 -18.31 -17.43 -24.56
C PRO A 650 -17.19 -16.98 -23.60
N SER A 651 -17.12 -17.58 -22.40
CA SER A 651 -16.15 -17.19 -21.35
C SER A 651 -14.70 -17.34 -21.81
N GLY A 652 -14.40 -18.37 -22.62
CA GLY A 652 -13.06 -18.59 -23.17
C GLY A 652 -12.57 -17.51 -24.13
N ARG A 653 -13.44 -16.60 -24.59
CA ARG A 653 -13.06 -15.39 -25.34
C ARG A 653 -13.30 -14.11 -24.56
N ALA A 654 -14.33 -14.08 -23.71
CA ALA A 654 -14.70 -12.90 -22.95
C ALA A 654 -13.78 -12.64 -21.75
N GLY A 655 -13.18 -13.70 -21.18
CA GLY A 655 -12.46 -13.68 -19.92
C GLY A 655 -13.27 -14.30 -18.77
N HIS A 656 -12.59 -14.50 -17.63
CA HIS A 656 -13.18 -15.06 -16.42
C HIS A 656 -14.01 -14.02 -15.65
N SER A 657 -15.14 -14.43 -15.09
CA SER A 657 -16.05 -13.55 -14.34
C SER A 657 -15.57 -13.38 -12.90
N ALA A 658 -15.10 -12.18 -12.55
CA ALA A 658 -14.53 -11.92 -11.22
C ALA A 658 -15.58 -11.59 -10.16
N PHE A 659 -16.70 -10.95 -10.55
CA PHE A 659 -17.75 -10.51 -9.66
C PHE A 659 -18.88 -11.54 -9.55
N LEU A 660 -19.34 -12.06 -10.68
CA LEU A 660 -20.45 -13.03 -10.72
C LEU A 660 -20.05 -14.43 -10.23
N ASN A 661 -18.76 -14.74 -10.25
CA ASN A 661 -18.20 -16.02 -9.81
C ASN A 661 -17.02 -15.82 -8.84
N GLU A 662 -17.10 -14.80 -7.98
CA GLU A 662 -16.05 -14.44 -7.02
C GLU A 662 -15.59 -15.64 -6.17
N ARG A 663 -16.52 -16.48 -5.72
CA ARG A 663 -16.24 -17.68 -4.92
C ARG A 663 -15.76 -18.88 -5.74
N GLN A 664 -15.67 -18.75 -7.06
CA GLN A 664 -15.26 -19.78 -8.01
C GLN A 664 -16.04 -21.11 -7.88
N THR A 665 -17.30 -21.02 -7.48
CA THR A 665 -18.17 -22.20 -7.27
C THR A 665 -18.87 -22.67 -8.54
N MET A 666 -18.85 -21.87 -9.61
CA MET A 666 -19.50 -22.18 -10.88
C MET A 666 -18.48 -22.47 -11.98
N ALA A 667 -18.77 -23.45 -12.83
CA ALA A 667 -17.98 -23.72 -14.02
C ALA A 667 -18.32 -22.73 -15.14
N GLU A 668 -17.33 -21.99 -15.63
CA GLU A 668 -17.48 -20.99 -16.69
C GLU A 668 -17.28 -21.57 -18.11
N ASN A 669 -17.44 -22.88 -18.29
CA ASN A 669 -17.16 -23.53 -19.57
C ASN A 669 -18.17 -23.15 -20.66
N GLY A 670 -17.67 -22.68 -21.80
CA GLY A 670 -18.52 -22.32 -22.95
C GLY A 670 -19.30 -21.03 -22.71
N VAL A 671 -20.62 -21.10 -22.63
CA VAL A 671 -21.52 -19.96 -22.42
C VAL A 671 -21.89 -19.87 -20.94
N PHE A 672 -21.31 -18.90 -20.24
CA PHE A 672 -21.65 -18.65 -18.84
C PHE A 672 -22.93 -17.81 -18.73
N ILE A 673 -24.01 -18.43 -18.24
CA ILE A 673 -25.36 -17.83 -18.18
C ILE A 673 -25.37 -16.50 -17.40
N PRO A 674 -24.79 -16.39 -16.19
CA PRO A 674 -24.79 -15.12 -15.44
C PRO A 674 -24.16 -13.96 -16.21
N LEU A 675 -23.03 -14.20 -16.89
CA LEU A 675 -22.36 -13.17 -17.70
C LEU A 675 -23.26 -12.69 -18.85
N ASN A 676 -23.94 -13.61 -19.54
CA ASN A 676 -24.84 -13.26 -20.64
C ASN A 676 -26.12 -12.55 -20.16
N ALA A 677 -26.64 -12.92 -18.98
CA ALA A 677 -27.74 -12.19 -18.35
C ALA A 677 -27.33 -10.75 -17.98
N LEU A 678 -26.10 -10.56 -17.48
CA LEU A 678 -25.56 -9.23 -17.23
C LEU A 678 -25.34 -8.45 -18.54
N TYR A 679 -24.88 -9.11 -19.60
CA TYR A 679 -24.73 -8.48 -20.91
C TYR A 679 -26.06 -7.99 -21.48
N TYR A 680 -27.13 -8.79 -21.35
CA TYR A 680 -28.50 -8.36 -21.66
C TYR A 680 -28.89 -7.08 -20.89
N ARG A 681 -28.63 -7.06 -19.57
CA ARG A 681 -28.92 -5.92 -18.72
C ARG A 681 -28.10 -4.67 -19.10
N ALA A 682 -26.86 -4.86 -19.53
CA ALA A 682 -25.99 -3.78 -19.99
C ALA A 682 -26.44 -3.21 -21.34
N LEU A 683 -26.85 -4.05 -22.30
CA LEU A 683 -27.39 -3.60 -23.59
C LEU A 683 -28.67 -2.78 -23.41
N THR A 684 -29.56 -3.22 -22.52
CA THR A 684 -30.79 -2.47 -22.20
C THR A 684 -30.51 -1.17 -21.45
N ALA A 685 -29.48 -1.12 -20.60
CA ALA A 685 -28.99 0.12 -19.98
C ALA A 685 -28.47 1.09 -21.05
N ALA A 686 -27.60 0.61 -21.94
CA ALA A 686 -27.01 1.40 -23.02
C ALA A 686 -28.09 1.99 -23.94
N ALA A 687 -29.10 1.20 -24.31
CA ALA A 687 -30.22 1.68 -25.12
C ALA A 687 -30.92 2.90 -24.49
N ARG A 688 -31.16 2.87 -23.18
CA ARG A 688 -31.77 4.01 -22.46
C ARG A 688 -30.88 5.24 -22.43
N LEU A 689 -29.57 5.04 -22.27
CA LEU A 689 -28.57 6.11 -22.31
C LEU A 689 -28.53 6.79 -23.69
N TYR A 690 -28.50 6.01 -24.78
CA TYR A 690 -28.57 6.54 -26.14
C TYR A 690 -29.91 7.23 -26.42
N GLY A 691 -31.03 6.65 -25.98
CA GLY A 691 -32.36 7.25 -26.15
C GLY A 691 -32.50 8.58 -25.40
N ALA A 692 -31.89 8.72 -24.22
CA ALA A 692 -31.83 9.99 -23.50
C ALA A 692 -31.14 11.11 -24.30
N LEU A 693 -30.23 10.77 -25.20
CA LEU A 693 -29.55 11.68 -26.12
C LEU A 693 -30.14 11.69 -27.54
N ASN A 694 -31.13 10.84 -27.83
CA ASN A 694 -31.69 10.57 -29.16
C ASN A 694 -30.61 10.16 -30.18
N GLN A 695 -29.80 9.16 -29.82
CA GLN A 695 -28.74 8.63 -30.69
C GLN A 695 -29.10 7.27 -31.31
N ASP A 696 -28.71 7.08 -32.58
CA ASP A 696 -29.02 5.89 -33.39
C ASP A 696 -28.68 4.51 -32.77
N PRO A 697 -27.59 4.34 -31.98
CA PRO A 697 -27.24 3.03 -31.41
C PRO A 697 -28.26 2.43 -30.42
N GLU A 698 -29.29 3.19 -30.01
CA GLU A 698 -30.39 2.71 -29.17
C GLU A 698 -31.05 1.45 -29.74
N GLU A 699 -31.44 1.49 -31.02
CA GLU A 699 -32.20 0.39 -31.66
C GLU A 699 -31.33 -0.86 -31.81
N GLU A 700 -30.05 -0.69 -32.18
CA GLU A 700 -29.09 -1.81 -32.31
C GLU A 700 -28.90 -2.54 -30.98
N CYS A 701 -28.82 -1.81 -29.87
CA CYS A 701 -28.70 -2.39 -28.53
C CYS A 701 -29.94 -3.21 -28.16
N LEU A 702 -31.15 -2.68 -28.43
CA LEU A 702 -32.41 -3.37 -28.17
C LEU A 702 -32.57 -4.63 -29.02
N GLN A 703 -32.22 -4.57 -30.31
CA GLN A 703 -32.26 -5.73 -31.21
C GLN A 703 -31.29 -6.83 -30.75
N THR A 704 -30.07 -6.46 -30.35
CA THR A 704 -29.07 -7.41 -29.83
C THR A 704 -29.55 -8.04 -28.52
N ALA A 705 -30.11 -7.24 -27.60
CA ALA A 705 -30.67 -7.73 -26.35
C ALA A 705 -31.84 -8.70 -26.60
N ALA A 706 -32.73 -8.40 -27.55
CA ALA A 706 -33.83 -9.28 -27.91
C ALA A 706 -33.35 -10.63 -28.46
N ARG A 707 -32.29 -10.62 -29.29
CA ARG A 707 -31.65 -11.84 -29.79
C ARG A 707 -30.94 -12.64 -28.69
N LEU A 708 -30.37 -11.98 -27.70
CA LEU A 708 -29.69 -12.63 -26.57
C LEU A 708 -30.67 -13.31 -25.60
N ALA A 709 -31.89 -12.78 -25.51
CA ALA A 709 -32.96 -13.35 -24.68
C ALA A 709 -33.70 -14.52 -25.35
N GLN A 710 -33.66 -14.60 -26.68
CA GLN A 710 -34.15 -15.74 -27.47
C GLN A 710 -33.17 -16.91 -27.39
#